data_AF-A0A7V0S0Z9-F1
#
_entry.id   AF-A0A7V0S0Z9-F1
#
_cell.length_a   1.000
_cell.length_b   1.000
_cell.length_c   1.000
_cell.angle_alpha   90.00
_cell.angle_beta   90.00
_cell.angle_gamma   90.00
#
_symmetry.space_group_name_H-M   'P 1'
#
loop_
_entity.id
_entity.type
_entity.pdbx_description
1 polymer ?
#
loop_
_entity_poly.entity_id
_entity_poly.type
_entity_poly.pdbx_seq_one_letter_code
_entity_poly.pdbx_strand_id
1 'polypeptide(L)'
;MIEKDEHKQLVYTIKELCRVCYTCVRECPAKAIKIINGQAEVITDRCIGCGNCIKVCSQDAKVFLITRLEVKELLQSNSKVAAIVAPSFPAEFTEVRDYRIFVGMMRALGFDYVFEVGFGADLVAREYKQLLESNNGNGYVSSDCPSIVNYIKYYHPELVKSLAPIVSPMVAMTRVVRQKLNDDVKVVFVGPCIAKKAESDEVDQGLTFRELRGMLEHAGISCEKIEPSDFDPPRAGKGAVFPISRGLIQTVNLCDNALEGNVIVAEGRRGFQEAIKEFEDGKLQNHHLELLCCEGCIMGPGMSAKGKRFERRTYIRSYVQRKITPDQEVEWRKYFDDYKDVNLTQTFKANDRRLPLPSDDEVNRVLASMGKFSPRDHLNCGACGYDTCLEHAIAIVEGLAEIEMCLPYTIEELHDSVNDLAVSNEKLAKVQQALKHSEKLAHMGQLSAGIAHELNNPLGVVLMYSNILLDELDNEHPIKADLELISTQAERCKKIVSGLLNFARKNQVRKEEIELKKLADDSISSVIVPNNVRTEVICYDPNLKAVLDYEQMMQVLTNLNKNAIEAMPNGGKLKVEVAQSSNEIIFAVHDSGVGIPEENMDKLYTPFFTTKGIGKGTGLGLATIYGIVKMHKGKIEVDSNTDKSKGPTGTTFRIILPKDDYNA
;
A
#
# COMPACT_ATOMS: atom_id res chain seq x y z
N MET A 1 32.46 -26.10 -26.06
CA MET A 1 31.67 -26.82 -25.03
C MET A 1 31.03 -25.74 -24.18
N ILE A 2 29.75 -25.47 -24.41
CA ILE A 2 28.97 -24.52 -23.61
C ILE A 2 28.72 -25.25 -22.28
N GLU A 3 29.23 -24.72 -21.17
CA GLU A 3 28.82 -25.15 -19.82
C GLU A 3 27.30 -25.12 -19.79
N LYS A 4 26.66 -26.30 -19.72
CA LYS A 4 25.22 -26.38 -19.52
C LYS A 4 24.96 -25.84 -18.12
N ASP A 5 24.43 -24.62 -18.10
CA ASP A 5 23.93 -23.86 -16.96
C ASP A 5 23.50 -24.79 -15.81
N GLU A 6 24.33 -24.89 -14.76
CA GLU A 6 24.07 -25.74 -13.59
C GLU A 6 22.76 -25.35 -12.89
N HIS A 7 22.13 -24.23 -13.26
CA HIS A 7 20.97 -23.65 -12.61
C HIS A 7 19.83 -23.36 -13.60
N LYS A 8 19.25 -24.41 -14.21
CA LYS A 8 17.97 -24.29 -14.93
C LYS A 8 16.92 -23.60 -14.03
N GLN A 9 16.49 -22.40 -14.42
CA GLN A 9 15.42 -21.68 -13.74
C GLN A 9 14.08 -22.43 -13.91
N LEU A 10 13.78 -23.33 -12.99
CA LEU A 10 12.57 -24.16 -13.04
C LEU A 10 11.29 -23.38 -12.75
N VAL A 11 11.36 -22.34 -11.93
CA VAL A 11 10.21 -21.55 -11.48
C VAL A 11 10.58 -20.07 -11.58
N TYR A 12 9.70 -19.28 -12.18
CA TYR A 12 9.91 -17.85 -12.36
C TYR A 12 8.59 -17.07 -12.20
N THR A 13 8.67 -15.74 -12.24
CA THR A 13 7.52 -14.86 -12.04
C THR A 13 7.27 -13.99 -13.26
N ILE A 14 6.03 -13.98 -13.73
CA ILE A 14 5.52 -12.99 -14.68
C ILE A 14 5.09 -11.77 -13.85
N LYS A 15 5.88 -10.70 -13.90
CA LYS A 15 5.73 -9.54 -13.00
C LYS A 15 4.40 -8.83 -13.22
N GLU A 16 3.96 -8.76 -14.47
CA GLU A 16 2.75 -8.07 -14.94
C GLU A 16 1.45 -8.68 -14.36
N LEU A 17 1.48 -9.97 -14.05
CA LEU A 17 0.34 -10.68 -13.47
C LEU A 17 0.33 -10.61 -11.94
N CYS A 18 1.44 -10.27 -11.30
CA CYS A 18 1.56 -10.33 -9.86
C CYS A 18 0.82 -9.16 -9.20
N ARG A 19 0.02 -9.48 -8.17
CA ARG A 19 -0.73 -8.50 -7.36
C ARG A 19 -0.25 -8.42 -5.91
N VAL A 20 0.98 -8.88 -5.64
CA VAL A 20 1.69 -8.60 -4.38
C VAL A 20 0.93 -9.09 -3.13
N CYS A 21 0.17 -10.19 -3.23
CA CYS A 21 -0.57 -10.75 -2.09
C CYS A 21 0.30 -11.56 -1.09
N TYR A 22 1.59 -11.69 -1.37
CA TYR A 22 2.61 -12.43 -0.59
C TYR A 22 2.32 -13.91 -0.27
N THR A 23 1.22 -14.49 -0.75
CA THR A 23 0.90 -15.91 -0.53
C THR A 23 2.01 -16.83 -1.02
N CYS A 24 2.68 -16.50 -2.13
CA CYS A 24 3.82 -17.28 -2.60
C CYS A 24 5.02 -17.24 -1.64
N VAL A 25 5.31 -16.11 -0.99
CA VAL A 25 6.38 -15.95 0.02
C VAL A 25 6.04 -16.78 1.26
N ARG A 26 4.78 -16.70 1.70
CA ARG A 26 4.24 -17.52 2.78
C ARG A 26 4.48 -18.99 2.50
N GLU A 27 3.99 -19.46 1.36
CA GLU A 27 3.95 -20.89 0.99
C GLU A 27 5.28 -21.46 0.49
N CYS A 28 6.31 -20.63 0.36
CA CYS A 28 7.63 -21.09 -0.06
C CYS A 28 8.38 -21.71 1.14
N PRO A 29 8.67 -23.02 1.13
CA PRO A 29 9.35 -23.66 2.25
C PRO A 29 10.81 -23.18 2.41
N ALA A 30 11.45 -22.80 1.30
CA ALA A 30 12.85 -22.39 1.26
C ALA A 30 13.05 -20.87 1.42
N LYS A 31 11.96 -20.10 1.60
CA LYS A 31 11.95 -18.63 1.52
C LYS A 31 12.79 -18.11 0.33
N ALA A 32 12.57 -18.73 -0.82
CA ALA A 32 13.29 -18.48 -2.07
C ALA A 32 12.62 -17.41 -2.95
N ILE A 33 11.76 -16.58 -2.37
CA ILE A 33 11.05 -15.52 -3.08
C ILE A 33 11.38 -14.22 -2.38
N LYS A 34 12.04 -13.31 -3.12
CA LYS A 34 12.35 -11.96 -2.64
C LYS A 34 11.32 -10.96 -3.13
N ILE A 35 11.14 -9.88 -2.39
CA ILE A 35 10.39 -8.70 -2.84
C ILE A 35 11.41 -7.61 -3.18
N ILE A 36 11.31 -7.06 -4.40
CA ILE A 36 12.11 -5.91 -4.85
C ILE A 36 11.17 -4.90 -5.48
N ASN A 37 11.19 -3.66 -4.98
CA ASN A 37 10.31 -2.57 -5.38
C ASN A 37 8.82 -3.00 -5.35
N GLY A 38 8.42 -3.68 -4.28
CA GLY A 38 7.07 -4.24 -4.14
C GLY A 38 6.77 -5.46 -5.00
N GLN A 39 7.70 -5.93 -5.84
CA GLN A 39 7.45 -7.02 -6.79
C GLN A 39 8.11 -8.34 -6.35
N ALA A 40 7.30 -9.41 -6.31
CA ALA A 40 7.80 -10.74 -5.94
C ALA A 40 8.61 -11.39 -7.08
N GLU A 41 9.79 -11.90 -6.76
CA GLU A 41 10.72 -12.55 -7.69
C GLU A 41 11.29 -13.85 -7.09
N VAL A 42 11.41 -14.91 -7.90
CA VAL A 42 11.98 -16.19 -7.44
C VAL A 42 13.50 -16.12 -7.55
N ILE A 43 14.19 -16.45 -6.46
CA ILE A 43 15.64 -16.60 -6.44
C ILE A 43 15.95 -18.04 -6.88
N THR A 44 16.44 -18.20 -8.11
CA THR A 44 16.76 -19.51 -8.69
C THR A 44 17.69 -20.32 -7.79
N ASP A 45 18.73 -19.68 -7.25
CA ASP A 45 19.71 -20.33 -6.38
C ASP A 45 19.11 -20.72 -5.03
N ARG A 46 18.00 -20.17 -4.56
CA ARG A 46 17.37 -20.65 -3.32
C ARG A 46 16.25 -21.66 -3.59
N CYS A 47 15.79 -21.73 -4.83
CA CYS A 47 14.61 -22.53 -5.16
C CYS A 47 14.90 -24.03 -5.10
N ILE A 48 14.08 -24.78 -4.36
CA ILE A 48 14.11 -26.25 -4.34
C ILE A 48 13.25 -26.92 -5.44
N GLY A 49 12.67 -26.11 -6.33
CA GLY A 49 11.86 -26.59 -7.47
C GLY A 49 10.49 -27.21 -7.11
N CYS A 50 10.02 -27.06 -5.86
CA CYS A 50 8.81 -27.74 -5.40
C CYS A 50 7.50 -27.24 -6.03
N GLY A 51 7.51 -26.05 -6.63
CA GLY A 51 6.35 -25.47 -7.31
C GLY A 51 5.15 -25.12 -6.41
N ASN A 52 5.30 -25.13 -5.08
CA ASN A 52 4.20 -24.76 -4.16
C ASN A 52 3.68 -23.35 -4.46
N CYS A 53 4.58 -22.40 -4.74
CA CYS A 53 4.22 -21.03 -5.10
C CYS A 53 3.33 -20.93 -6.36
N ILE A 54 3.43 -21.89 -7.28
CA ILE A 54 2.59 -21.99 -8.49
C ILE A 54 1.20 -22.46 -8.11
N LYS A 55 1.11 -23.49 -7.26
CA LYS A 55 -0.18 -24.03 -6.80
C LYS A 55 -1.03 -23.00 -6.07
N VAL A 56 -0.41 -22.09 -5.33
CA VAL A 56 -1.11 -21.12 -4.47
C VAL A 56 -1.27 -19.74 -5.11
N CYS A 57 -0.73 -19.53 -6.31
CA CYS A 57 -0.83 -18.24 -6.99
C CYS A 57 -2.20 -18.10 -7.64
N SER A 58 -3.06 -17.25 -7.08
CA SER A 58 -4.40 -16.97 -7.64
C SER A 58 -4.40 -16.14 -8.92
N GLN A 59 -3.23 -15.61 -9.33
CA GLN A 59 -3.08 -14.75 -10.51
C GLN A 59 -2.32 -15.45 -11.64
N ASP A 60 -1.96 -16.73 -11.47
CA ASP A 60 -1.09 -17.47 -12.39
C ASP A 60 0.24 -16.75 -12.71
N ALA A 61 0.67 -15.84 -11.83
CA ALA A 61 1.90 -15.06 -12.00
C ALA A 61 3.16 -15.90 -11.72
N LYS A 62 3.05 -16.99 -10.96
CA LYS A 62 4.14 -17.95 -10.74
C LYS A 62 4.00 -19.08 -11.75
N VAL A 63 5.02 -19.24 -12.59
CA VAL A 63 5.04 -20.19 -13.69
C VAL A 63 6.31 -21.04 -13.63
N PHE A 64 6.35 -22.10 -14.42
CA PHE A 64 7.47 -23.03 -14.47
C PHE A 64 8.02 -23.18 -15.88
N LEU A 65 9.26 -23.66 -15.97
CA LEU A 65 9.92 -23.95 -17.23
C LEU A 65 9.09 -24.92 -18.07
N ILE A 66 8.64 -24.45 -19.24
CA ILE A 66 7.90 -25.26 -20.20
C ILE A 66 8.88 -25.87 -21.20
N THR A 67 8.81 -27.19 -21.42
CA THR A 67 9.72 -27.99 -22.27
C THR A 67 8.99 -28.69 -23.43
N ARG A 68 7.77 -28.22 -23.76
CA ARG A 68 6.91 -28.82 -24.81
C ARG A 68 7.56 -28.77 -26.20
N LEU A 69 8.32 -27.71 -26.50
CA LEU A 69 8.93 -27.53 -27.81
C LEU A 69 10.09 -28.50 -27.99
N GLU A 70 10.95 -28.62 -26.98
CA GLU A 70 12.09 -29.54 -26.95
C GLU A 70 11.62 -31.00 -27.06
N VAL A 71 10.53 -31.37 -26.37
CA VAL A 71 9.95 -32.71 -26.51
C VAL A 71 9.35 -32.91 -27.90
N LYS A 72 8.66 -31.90 -28.47
CA LYS A 72 8.12 -31.99 -29.84
C LYS A 72 9.22 -32.16 -30.88
N GLU A 73 10.34 -31.44 -30.74
CA GLU A 73 11.51 -31.59 -31.61
C GLU A 73 12.13 -32.99 -31.49
N LEU A 74 12.21 -33.55 -30.27
CA LEU A 74 12.67 -34.93 -30.07
C LEU A 74 11.75 -35.94 -30.76
N LEU A 75 10.43 -35.78 -30.63
CA LEU A 75 9.44 -36.67 -31.28
C LEU A 75 9.47 -36.58 -32.81
N GLN A 76 9.92 -35.46 -33.36
CA GLN A 76 10.08 -35.26 -34.82
C GLN A 76 11.47 -35.66 -35.32
N SER A 77 12.39 -35.99 -34.41
CA SER A 77 13.75 -36.42 -34.77
C SER A 77 13.77 -37.87 -35.26
N ASN A 78 14.90 -38.30 -35.81
CA ASN A 78 15.12 -39.70 -36.21
C ASN A 78 15.45 -40.63 -35.03
N SER A 79 15.59 -40.09 -33.81
CA SER A 79 15.87 -40.89 -32.62
C SER A 79 14.62 -41.61 -32.13
N LYS A 80 14.80 -42.82 -31.58
CA LYS A 80 13.73 -43.51 -30.86
C LYS A 80 13.45 -42.82 -29.53
N VAL A 81 12.19 -42.53 -29.24
CA VAL A 81 11.79 -41.79 -28.03
C VAL A 81 10.92 -42.65 -27.12
N ALA A 82 11.37 -42.84 -25.88
CA ALA A 82 10.65 -43.55 -24.83
C ALA A 82 10.07 -42.57 -23.82
N ALA A 83 8.75 -42.60 -23.62
CA ALA A 83 8.10 -41.95 -22.49
C ALA A 83 8.17 -42.84 -21.24
N ILE A 84 8.68 -42.33 -20.13
CA ILE A 84 8.54 -42.97 -18.82
C ILE A 84 7.48 -42.20 -18.00
N VAL A 85 6.33 -42.83 -17.78
CA VAL A 85 5.16 -42.17 -17.20
C VAL A 85 5.10 -42.41 -15.69
N ALA A 86 5.00 -41.33 -14.92
CA ALA A 86 4.84 -41.40 -13.48
C ALA A 86 3.53 -42.14 -13.09
N PRO A 87 3.56 -42.97 -12.02
CA PRO A 87 2.39 -43.75 -11.59
C PRO A 87 1.19 -42.90 -11.16
N SER A 88 1.34 -41.58 -11.04
CA SER A 88 0.25 -40.65 -10.70
C SER A 88 -0.64 -40.26 -11.89
N PHE A 89 -0.37 -40.73 -13.11
CA PHE A 89 -1.19 -40.40 -14.29
C PHE A 89 -2.70 -40.70 -14.14
N PRO A 90 -3.16 -41.78 -13.45
CA PRO A 90 -4.60 -42.02 -13.30
C PRO A 90 -5.30 -40.96 -12.44
N ALA A 91 -4.55 -40.26 -11.58
CA ALA A 91 -5.05 -39.15 -10.79
C ALA A 91 -5.12 -37.83 -11.58
N GLU A 92 -4.41 -37.72 -12.71
CA GLU A 92 -4.51 -36.58 -13.60
C GLU A 92 -5.56 -36.79 -14.68
N PHE A 93 -5.50 -37.92 -15.40
CA PHE A 93 -6.34 -38.25 -16.54
C PHE A 93 -7.58 -39.02 -16.08
N THR A 94 -8.38 -38.41 -15.21
CA THR A 94 -9.54 -39.04 -14.57
C THR A 94 -10.67 -39.36 -15.55
N GLU A 95 -10.70 -38.68 -16.69
CA GLU A 95 -11.58 -38.96 -17.82
C GLU A 95 -11.25 -40.30 -18.52
N VAL A 96 -10.03 -40.82 -18.34
CA VAL A 96 -9.58 -42.06 -18.96
C VAL A 96 -9.81 -43.24 -18.01
N ARG A 97 -10.87 -44.01 -18.26
CA ARG A 97 -11.24 -45.17 -17.39
C ARG A 97 -10.36 -46.40 -17.58
N ASP A 98 -9.83 -46.58 -18.79
CA ASP A 98 -8.91 -47.66 -19.16
C ASP A 98 -7.55 -47.05 -19.50
N TYR A 99 -6.53 -47.37 -18.71
CA TYR A 99 -5.19 -46.83 -18.89
C TYR A 99 -4.60 -47.13 -20.27
N ARG A 100 -5.09 -48.19 -20.95
CA ARG A 100 -4.62 -48.55 -22.28
C ARG A 100 -4.96 -47.48 -23.32
N ILE A 101 -6.06 -46.75 -23.11
CA ILE A 101 -6.41 -45.58 -23.94
C ILE A 101 -5.38 -44.48 -23.72
N PHE A 102 -4.97 -44.23 -22.47
CA PHE A 102 -3.93 -43.23 -22.17
C PHE A 102 -2.60 -43.58 -22.85
N VAL A 103 -2.18 -44.85 -22.82
CA VAL A 103 -0.96 -45.29 -23.52
C VAL A 103 -1.11 -45.16 -25.04
N GLY A 104 -2.29 -45.48 -25.58
CA GLY A 104 -2.61 -45.23 -26.99
C GLY A 104 -2.47 -43.75 -27.38
N MET A 105 -2.89 -42.83 -26.50
CA MET A 105 -2.75 -41.39 -26.71
C MET A 105 -1.27 -40.96 -26.76
N MET A 106 -0.44 -41.55 -25.90
CA MET A 106 1.02 -41.32 -25.91
C MET A 106 1.66 -41.78 -27.22
N ARG A 107 1.28 -42.97 -27.72
CA ARG A 107 1.77 -43.47 -29.02
C ARG A 107 1.29 -42.60 -30.18
N ALA A 108 0.02 -42.19 -30.17
CA ALA A 108 -0.54 -41.29 -31.18
C ALA A 108 0.15 -39.91 -31.19
N LEU A 109 0.66 -39.46 -30.04
CA LEU A 109 1.44 -38.23 -29.93
C LEU A 109 2.85 -38.35 -30.56
N GLY A 110 3.34 -39.57 -30.77
CA GLY A 110 4.59 -39.86 -31.46
C GLY A 110 5.63 -40.65 -30.64
N PHE A 111 5.32 -41.09 -29.43
CA PHE A 111 6.27 -41.89 -28.64
C PHE A 111 6.38 -43.32 -29.18
N ASP A 112 7.61 -43.78 -29.46
CA ASP A 112 7.89 -45.14 -29.91
C ASP A 112 7.66 -46.16 -28.79
N TYR A 113 8.02 -45.79 -27.56
CA TYR A 113 7.88 -46.63 -26.38
C TYR A 113 7.23 -45.85 -25.24
N VAL A 114 6.42 -46.55 -24.45
CA VAL A 114 5.74 -46.00 -23.28
C VAL A 114 5.91 -46.98 -22.13
N PHE A 115 6.72 -46.62 -21.16
CA PHE A 115 6.97 -47.40 -19.95
C PHE A 115 6.35 -46.72 -18.73
N GLU A 116 6.15 -47.51 -17.68
CA GLU A 116 5.60 -47.05 -16.43
C GLU A 116 6.68 -46.96 -15.35
N VAL A 117 6.87 -45.77 -14.78
CA VAL A 117 7.85 -45.51 -13.70
C VAL A 117 7.55 -46.32 -12.44
N GLY A 118 6.33 -46.84 -12.30
CA GLY A 118 5.97 -47.75 -11.21
C GLY A 118 6.90 -48.96 -11.09
N PHE A 119 7.47 -49.46 -12.20
CA PHE A 119 8.41 -50.59 -12.13
C PHE A 119 9.76 -50.15 -11.52
N GLY A 120 10.24 -48.96 -11.89
CA GLY A 120 11.37 -48.32 -11.20
C GLY A 120 11.08 -48.10 -9.70
N ALA A 121 9.83 -47.84 -9.34
CA ALA A 121 9.42 -47.72 -7.94
C ALA A 121 9.45 -49.07 -7.20
N ASP A 122 9.11 -50.19 -7.86
CA ASP A 122 9.26 -51.54 -7.28
C ASP A 122 10.73 -51.85 -6.96
N LEU A 123 11.65 -51.52 -7.87
CA LEU A 123 13.09 -51.72 -7.69
C LEU A 123 13.64 -50.88 -6.53
N VAL A 124 13.31 -49.59 -6.51
CA VAL A 124 13.71 -48.65 -5.45
C VAL A 124 13.12 -49.06 -4.10
N ALA A 125 11.86 -49.51 -4.07
CA ALA A 125 11.20 -50.00 -2.87
C ALA A 125 11.97 -51.16 -2.23
N ARG A 126 12.49 -52.11 -3.02
CA ARG A 126 13.34 -53.19 -2.49
C ARG A 126 14.58 -52.67 -1.77
N GLU A 127 15.28 -51.71 -2.36
CA GLU A 127 16.49 -51.12 -1.75
C GLU A 127 16.16 -50.43 -0.42
N TYR A 128 15.04 -49.70 -0.36
CA TYR A 128 14.56 -49.14 0.89
C TYR A 128 14.23 -50.23 1.90
N LYS A 129 13.57 -51.32 1.50
CA LYS A 129 13.28 -52.44 2.41
C LYS A 129 14.57 -52.99 3.03
N GLN A 130 15.60 -53.23 2.22
CA GLN A 130 16.90 -53.69 2.70
C GLN A 130 17.55 -52.68 3.66
N LEU A 131 17.47 -51.38 3.34
CA LEU A 131 18.00 -50.32 4.19
C LEU A 131 17.29 -50.25 5.54
N LEU A 132 15.96 -50.36 5.55
CA LEU A 132 15.11 -50.36 6.73
C LEU A 132 15.33 -51.60 7.61
N GLU A 133 15.54 -52.78 6.99
CA GLU A 133 15.81 -54.04 7.70
C GLU A 133 17.25 -54.15 8.22
N SER A 134 18.21 -53.43 7.61
CA SER A 134 19.63 -53.51 7.98
C SER A 134 19.97 -53.04 9.40
N ASN A 135 19.02 -52.38 10.09
CA ASN A 135 19.04 -52.08 11.53
C ASN A 135 20.37 -51.51 12.06
N ASN A 136 20.97 -50.59 11.31
CA ASN A 136 22.27 -49.97 11.62
C ASN A 136 22.22 -48.89 12.72
N GLY A 137 21.09 -48.73 13.42
CA GLY A 137 20.90 -47.71 14.46
C GLY A 137 20.83 -46.25 13.96
N ASN A 138 21.03 -46.01 12.66
CA ASN A 138 20.93 -44.70 12.03
C ASN A 138 19.64 -44.59 11.19
N GLY A 139 18.87 -43.55 11.44
CA GLY A 139 17.73 -43.15 10.63
C GLY A 139 18.17 -42.60 9.27
N TYR A 140 17.35 -42.84 8.24
CA TYR A 140 17.57 -42.34 6.89
C TYR A 140 16.39 -41.50 6.42
N VAL A 141 16.67 -40.46 5.64
CA VAL A 141 15.66 -39.67 4.95
C VAL A 141 15.53 -40.17 3.52
N SER A 142 14.30 -40.42 3.06
CA SER A 142 14.04 -40.84 1.69
C SER A 142 14.50 -39.79 0.67
N SER A 143 14.96 -40.25 -0.49
CA SER A 143 15.59 -39.47 -1.57
C SER A 143 14.73 -39.45 -2.85
N ASP A 144 13.51 -39.98 -2.78
CA ASP A 144 12.57 -40.09 -3.89
C ASP A 144 11.99 -38.73 -4.33
N CYS A 145 11.84 -37.80 -3.37
CA CYS A 145 11.40 -36.42 -3.61
C CYS A 145 12.60 -35.48 -3.85
N PRO A 146 12.84 -35.02 -5.10
CA PRO A 146 14.01 -34.18 -5.42
C PRO A 146 13.99 -32.83 -4.70
N SER A 147 12.81 -32.29 -4.39
CA SER A 147 12.69 -31.06 -3.61
C SER A 147 13.13 -31.22 -2.16
N ILE A 148 12.92 -32.39 -1.55
CA ILE A 148 13.43 -32.68 -0.19
C ILE A 148 14.95 -32.84 -0.22
N VAL A 149 15.47 -33.57 -1.20
CA VAL A 149 16.92 -33.70 -1.42
C VAL A 149 17.57 -32.33 -1.58
N ASN A 150 17.01 -31.45 -2.41
CA ASN A 150 17.51 -30.08 -2.57
C ASN A 150 17.35 -29.25 -1.30
N TYR A 151 16.24 -29.38 -0.57
CA TYR A 151 16.05 -28.68 0.71
C TYR A 151 17.12 -29.05 1.74
N ILE A 152 17.42 -30.34 1.88
CA ILE A 152 18.49 -30.82 2.77
C ILE A 152 19.86 -30.32 2.28
N LYS A 153 20.18 -30.48 0.99
CA LYS A 153 21.46 -30.01 0.44
C LYS A 153 21.70 -28.52 0.67
N TYR A 154 20.64 -27.70 0.58
CA TYR A 154 20.71 -26.24 0.62
C TYR A 154 20.60 -25.64 2.02
N TYR A 155 19.80 -26.25 2.89
CA TYR A 155 19.43 -25.66 4.18
C TYR A 155 19.77 -26.51 5.40
N HIS A 156 20.06 -27.80 5.21
CA HIS A 156 20.52 -28.71 6.26
C HIS A 156 21.70 -29.58 5.76
N PRO A 157 22.81 -28.96 5.28
CA PRO A 157 23.92 -29.67 4.66
C PRO A 157 24.56 -30.74 5.54
N GLU A 158 24.42 -30.62 6.86
CA GLU A 158 24.86 -31.58 7.87
C GLU A 158 24.11 -32.92 7.75
N LEU A 159 22.84 -32.89 7.33
CA LEU A 159 21.98 -34.07 7.15
C LEU A 159 22.15 -34.76 5.80
N VAL A 160 23.01 -34.27 4.90
CA VAL A 160 23.24 -34.87 3.58
C VAL A 160 23.68 -36.33 3.68
N LYS A 161 24.40 -36.70 4.75
CA LYS A 161 24.82 -38.09 5.02
C LYS A 161 23.68 -39.00 5.43
N SER A 162 22.57 -38.44 5.92
CA SER A 162 21.37 -39.16 6.32
C SER A 162 20.41 -39.39 5.15
N LEU A 163 20.63 -38.79 3.99
CA LEU A 163 19.88 -39.11 2.77
C LEU A 163 20.16 -40.55 2.35
N ALA A 164 19.10 -41.32 2.10
CA ALA A 164 19.22 -42.68 1.59
C ALA A 164 19.96 -42.64 0.23
N PRO A 165 21.06 -43.40 0.05
CA PRO A 165 21.90 -43.36 -1.14
C PRO A 165 21.29 -44.12 -2.33
N ILE A 166 19.99 -43.94 -2.55
CA ILE A 166 19.16 -44.64 -3.54
C ILE A 166 18.65 -43.60 -4.54
N VAL A 167 18.69 -43.93 -5.83
CA VAL A 167 18.13 -43.10 -6.90
C VAL A 167 16.60 -43.03 -6.80
N SER A 168 16.00 -42.02 -7.41
CA SER A 168 14.53 -41.96 -7.48
C SER A 168 13.95 -42.96 -8.49
N PRO A 169 12.65 -43.31 -8.40
CA PRO A 169 11.99 -44.21 -9.35
C PRO A 169 12.12 -43.81 -10.82
N MET A 170 12.17 -42.49 -11.10
CA MET A 170 12.37 -41.97 -12.45
C MET A 170 13.74 -42.38 -13.00
N VAL A 171 14.80 -42.18 -12.21
CA VAL A 171 16.17 -42.52 -12.60
C VAL A 171 16.33 -44.04 -12.68
N ALA A 172 15.77 -44.78 -11.71
CA ALA A 172 15.74 -46.25 -11.75
C ALA A 172 15.11 -46.78 -13.05
N MET A 173 13.94 -46.26 -13.42
CA MET A 173 13.26 -46.66 -14.65
C MET A 173 14.07 -46.26 -15.90
N THR A 174 14.75 -45.11 -15.87
CA THR A 174 15.61 -44.66 -16.97
C THR A 174 16.76 -45.65 -17.20
N ARG A 175 17.41 -46.12 -16.14
CA ARG A 175 18.47 -47.14 -16.22
C ARG A 175 17.95 -48.47 -16.76
N VAL A 176 16.75 -48.90 -16.36
CA VAL A 176 16.07 -50.08 -16.91
C VAL A 176 15.81 -49.93 -18.41
N VAL A 177 15.26 -48.78 -18.85
CA VAL A 177 14.97 -48.51 -20.27
C VAL A 177 16.24 -48.53 -21.10
N ARG A 178 17.32 -47.90 -20.62
CA ARG A 178 18.63 -47.88 -21.29
C ARG A 178 19.25 -49.28 -21.38
N GLN A 179 19.16 -50.08 -20.31
CA GLN A 179 19.61 -51.47 -20.35
C GLN A 179 18.81 -52.31 -21.36
N LYS A 180 17.49 -52.06 -21.49
CA LYS A 180 16.60 -52.81 -22.39
C LYS A 180 16.77 -52.42 -23.86
N LEU A 181 16.87 -51.14 -24.17
CA LEU A 181 16.79 -50.58 -25.53
C LEU A 181 18.14 -50.04 -26.06
N ASN A 182 19.22 -50.16 -25.28
CA ASN A 182 20.53 -49.53 -25.47
C ASN A 182 20.50 -48.00 -25.25
N ASP A 183 21.68 -47.38 -25.13
CA ASP A 183 21.85 -45.96 -24.77
C ASP A 183 21.43 -44.94 -25.86
N ASP A 184 21.07 -45.40 -27.07
CA ASP A 184 20.66 -44.54 -28.18
C ASP A 184 19.22 -44.03 -28.07
N VAL A 185 18.41 -44.61 -27.17
CA VAL A 185 17.02 -44.18 -26.95
C VAL A 185 16.96 -42.87 -26.16
N LYS A 186 16.11 -41.95 -26.60
CA LYS A 186 15.82 -40.70 -25.89
C LYS A 186 14.72 -40.92 -24.87
N VAL A 187 14.99 -40.61 -23.61
CA VAL A 187 14.06 -40.85 -22.49
C VAL A 187 13.41 -39.54 -22.05
N VAL A 188 12.09 -39.50 -22.14
CA VAL A 188 11.26 -38.38 -21.69
C VAL A 188 10.46 -38.78 -20.47
N PHE A 189 10.74 -38.16 -19.32
CA PHE A 189 9.91 -38.33 -18.13
C PHE A 189 8.61 -37.55 -18.28
N VAL A 190 7.50 -38.16 -17.88
CA VAL A 190 6.18 -37.53 -17.88
C VAL A 190 5.55 -37.67 -16.51
N GLY A 191 5.34 -36.57 -15.79
CA GLY A 191 4.88 -36.67 -14.40
C GLY A 191 4.33 -35.41 -13.74
N PRO A 192 4.06 -35.48 -12.42
CA PRO A 192 3.36 -34.42 -11.69
C PRO A 192 4.32 -33.36 -11.09
N CYS A 193 5.63 -33.53 -11.24
CA CYS A 193 6.63 -32.76 -10.49
C CYS A 193 7.51 -31.93 -11.42
N ILE A 194 7.72 -30.66 -11.07
CA ILE A 194 8.57 -29.73 -11.81
C ILE A 194 10.05 -29.98 -11.49
N ALA A 195 10.38 -30.25 -10.21
CA ALA A 195 11.75 -30.51 -9.78
C ALA A 195 12.40 -31.72 -10.49
N LYS A 196 11.59 -32.69 -10.97
CA LYS A 196 12.09 -33.83 -11.76
C LYS A 196 12.76 -33.43 -13.07
N LYS A 197 12.44 -32.25 -13.64
CA LYS A 197 13.07 -31.74 -14.87
C LYS A 197 14.56 -31.42 -14.75
N ALA A 198 15.05 -31.27 -13.52
CA ALA A 198 16.47 -30.98 -13.23
C ALA A 198 17.03 -31.93 -12.16
N GLU A 199 16.43 -33.11 -11.96
CA GLU A 199 16.90 -34.06 -10.95
C GLU A 199 18.16 -34.82 -11.40
N SER A 200 18.22 -35.25 -12.67
CA SER A 200 19.32 -36.05 -13.21
C SER A 200 19.49 -35.81 -14.71
N ASP A 201 20.75 -35.82 -15.16
CA ASP A 201 21.13 -35.74 -16.57
C ASP A 201 20.94 -37.07 -17.32
N GLU A 202 20.61 -38.16 -16.62
CA GLU A 202 20.30 -39.45 -17.24
C GLU A 202 18.99 -39.40 -18.04
N VAL A 203 18.09 -38.45 -17.72
CA VAL A 203 16.82 -38.23 -18.42
C VAL A 203 16.98 -37.08 -19.40
N ASP A 204 16.71 -37.32 -20.69
CA ASP A 204 16.94 -36.30 -21.73
C ASP A 204 16.00 -35.09 -21.57
N GLN A 205 14.71 -35.32 -21.27
CA GLN A 205 13.72 -34.27 -21.03
C GLN A 205 12.66 -34.67 -20.00
N GLY A 206 12.07 -33.67 -19.33
CA GLY A 206 10.96 -33.87 -18.42
C GLY A 206 9.75 -33.04 -18.82
N LEU A 207 8.58 -33.66 -18.84
CA LEU A 207 7.28 -33.07 -19.18
C LEU A 207 6.35 -33.19 -17.97
N THR A 208 5.70 -32.09 -17.59
CA THR A 208 4.62 -32.17 -16.59
C THR A 208 3.33 -32.69 -17.24
N PHE A 209 2.41 -33.24 -16.46
CA PHE A 209 1.13 -33.64 -17.04
C PHE A 209 0.31 -32.46 -17.59
N ARG A 210 0.43 -31.26 -17.00
CA ARG A 210 -0.16 -30.02 -17.57
C ARG A 210 0.36 -29.75 -18.98
N GLU A 211 1.66 -29.95 -19.20
CA GLU A 211 2.25 -29.78 -20.52
C GLU A 211 1.80 -30.87 -21.49
N LEU A 212 1.73 -32.13 -21.03
CA LEU A 212 1.21 -33.24 -21.82
C LEU A 212 -0.22 -32.97 -22.30
N ARG A 213 -1.11 -32.51 -21.40
CA ARG A 213 -2.48 -32.12 -21.78
C ARG A 213 -2.48 -31.08 -22.89
N GLY A 214 -1.68 -30.02 -22.74
CA GLY A 214 -1.56 -28.98 -23.77
C GLY A 214 -1.00 -29.51 -25.10
N MET A 215 -0.12 -30.51 -25.08
CA MET A 215 0.36 -31.17 -26.31
C MET A 215 -0.71 -32.03 -26.98
N LEU A 216 -1.45 -32.83 -26.20
CA LEU A 216 -2.55 -33.66 -26.69
C LEU A 216 -3.68 -32.81 -27.29
N GLU A 217 -4.06 -31.73 -26.60
CA GLU A 217 -5.07 -30.77 -27.07
C GLU A 217 -4.64 -30.12 -28.39
N HIS A 218 -3.39 -29.65 -28.49
CA HIS A 218 -2.86 -29.04 -29.71
C HIS A 218 -2.77 -30.03 -30.88
N ALA A 219 -2.52 -31.31 -30.60
CA ALA A 219 -2.52 -32.39 -31.59
C ALA A 219 -3.93 -32.90 -31.96
N GLY A 220 -4.98 -32.42 -31.28
CA GLY A 220 -6.34 -32.91 -31.49
C GLY A 220 -6.58 -34.35 -31.03
N ILE A 221 -5.75 -34.87 -30.10
CA ILE A 221 -5.82 -36.24 -29.58
C ILE A 221 -6.77 -36.27 -28.37
N SER A 222 -7.84 -37.08 -28.46
CA SER A 222 -8.80 -37.28 -27.37
C SER A 222 -9.01 -38.76 -27.07
N CYS A 223 -9.50 -39.08 -25.86
CA CYS A 223 -9.71 -40.46 -25.41
C CYS A 223 -10.81 -41.22 -26.19
N GLU A 224 -11.66 -40.53 -26.95
CA GLU A 224 -12.80 -41.11 -27.66
C GLU A 224 -12.42 -41.84 -28.96
N LYS A 225 -11.30 -41.45 -29.59
CA LYS A 225 -10.93 -41.88 -30.94
C LYS A 225 -9.57 -42.60 -30.99
N ILE A 226 -9.14 -43.16 -29.87
CA ILE A 226 -7.80 -43.74 -29.72
C ILE A 226 -7.89 -45.26 -29.55
N GLU A 227 -7.06 -45.97 -30.31
CA GLU A 227 -6.89 -47.40 -30.14
C GLU A 227 -6.15 -47.69 -28.81
N PRO A 228 -6.71 -48.58 -27.96
CA PRO A 228 -6.05 -48.97 -26.71
C PRO A 228 -4.70 -49.67 -26.99
N SER A 229 -3.64 -49.21 -26.32
CA SER A 229 -2.32 -49.85 -26.31
C SER A 229 -1.92 -50.16 -24.89
N ASP A 230 -1.09 -51.19 -24.67
CA ASP A 230 -0.53 -51.46 -23.35
C ASP A 230 0.84 -50.79 -23.18
N PHE A 231 1.29 -50.65 -21.92
CA PHE A 231 2.66 -50.25 -21.59
C PHE A 231 3.66 -51.29 -22.10
N ASP A 232 4.80 -50.81 -22.56
CA ASP A 232 5.94 -51.64 -22.91
C ASP A 232 6.51 -52.31 -21.64
N PRO A 233 6.87 -53.61 -21.69
CA PRO A 233 7.45 -54.31 -20.55
C PRO A 233 8.88 -53.81 -20.27
N PRO A 234 9.29 -53.64 -19.01
CA PRO A 234 8.70 -54.25 -17.82
C PRO A 234 7.55 -53.44 -17.19
N ARG A 235 6.50 -54.16 -16.75
CA ARG A 235 5.29 -53.57 -16.16
C ARG A 235 5.39 -53.51 -14.65
N ALA A 236 4.85 -52.46 -14.05
CA ALA A 236 4.91 -52.28 -12.59
C ALA A 236 3.97 -53.22 -11.83
N GLY A 237 4.39 -53.64 -10.65
CA GLY A 237 3.58 -54.31 -9.65
C GLY A 237 2.93 -53.31 -8.69
N LYS A 238 3.24 -53.45 -7.39
CA LYS A 238 2.69 -52.58 -6.33
C LYS A 238 3.26 -51.17 -6.35
N GLY A 239 4.39 -50.94 -7.03
CA GLY A 239 5.02 -49.62 -7.19
C GLY A 239 4.14 -48.58 -7.89
N ALA A 240 3.03 -49.00 -8.51
CA ALA A 240 1.99 -48.07 -8.96
C ALA A 240 1.28 -47.32 -7.81
N VAL A 241 1.37 -47.80 -6.55
CA VAL A 241 0.85 -47.12 -5.34
C VAL A 241 1.79 -46.03 -4.84
N PHE A 242 3.06 -46.04 -5.23
CA PHE A 242 4.09 -45.11 -4.77
C PHE A 242 3.72 -43.60 -4.71
N PRO A 243 2.92 -43.01 -5.63
CA PRO A 243 2.68 -41.57 -5.63
C PRO A 243 1.69 -41.09 -4.55
N ILE A 244 1.01 -41.98 -3.83
CA ILE A 244 0.18 -41.61 -2.67
C ILE A 244 1.04 -41.57 -1.41
N SER A 245 0.64 -40.78 -0.41
CA SER A 245 1.32 -40.75 0.89
C SER A 245 1.38 -42.14 1.52
N ARG A 246 2.54 -42.53 2.07
CA ARG A 246 2.86 -43.88 2.56
C ARG A 246 2.96 -44.93 1.43
N GLY A 247 3.09 -44.48 0.19
CA GLY A 247 3.14 -45.34 -0.99
C GLY A 247 4.39 -46.20 -1.02
N LEU A 248 5.52 -45.69 -0.52
CA LEU A 248 6.77 -46.44 -0.37
C LEU A 248 6.57 -47.64 0.58
N ILE A 249 6.10 -47.38 1.81
CA ILE A 249 5.85 -48.40 2.84
C ILE A 249 4.86 -49.48 2.34
N GLN A 250 3.79 -49.06 1.66
CA GLN A 250 2.79 -49.97 1.10
C GLN A 250 3.34 -50.85 -0.04
N THR A 251 4.28 -50.33 -0.82
CA THR A 251 4.92 -51.10 -1.91
C THR A 251 5.76 -52.24 -1.35
N VAL A 252 6.47 -52.00 -0.24
CA VAL A 252 7.34 -53.00 0.42
C VAL A 252 6.61 -53.93 1.39
N ASN A 253 5.30 -53.75 1.58
CA ASN A 253 4.49 -54.46 2.60
C ASN A 253 5.08 -54.34 4.02
N LEU A 254 5.68 -53.22 4.39
CA LEU A 254 6.16 -53.03 5.76
C LEU A 254 4.99 -52.74 6.70
N CYS A 255 5.10 -53.25 7.93
CA CYS A 255 4.11 -53.03 8.98
C CYS A 255 4.20 -51.58 9.47
N ASP A 256 3.13 -50.81 9.24
CA ASP A 256 3.00 -49.39 9.62
C ASP A 256 2.21 -49.23 10.93
N ASN A 257 2.30 -50.24 11.80
CA ASN A 257 1.64 -50.22 13.09
C ASN A 257 2.47 -49.38 14.08
N ALA A 258 1.81 -48.52 14.85
CA ALA A 258 2.45 -47.62 15.81
C ALA A 258 3.30 -48.31 16.91
N LEU A 259 3.19 -49.63 17.03
CA LEU A 259 3.94 -50.46 17.99
C LEU A 259 5.23 -51.05 17.41
N GLU A 260 5.35 -51.14 16.08
CA GLU A 260 6.44 -51.87 15.38
C GLU A 260 7.16 -51.00 14.31
N GLY A 261 6.54 -49.91 13.85
CA GLY A 261 7.05 -49.10 12.75
C GLY A 261 8.10 -48.08 13.19
N ASN A 262 9.29 -48.14 12.57
CA ASN A 262 10.36 -47.14 12.73
C ASN A 262 10.35 -46.08 11.61
N VAL A 263 9.22 -45.87 10.92
CA VAL A 263 9.11 -44.93 9.80
C VAL A 263 8.14 -43.81 10.12
N ILE A 264 8.59 -42.56 9.98
CA ILE A 264 7.78 -41.36 10.12
C ILE A 264 7.50 -40.82 8.73
N VAL A 265 6.22 -40.63 8.42
CA VAL A 265 5.78 -40.06 7.14
C VAL A 265 5.27 -38.65 7.37
N ALA A 266 5.89 -37.68 6.72
CA ALA A 266 5.50 -36.28 6.79
C ALA A 266 5.39 -35.66 5.40
N GLU A 267 4.36 -34.85 5.18
CA GLU A 267 4.03 -34.33 3.87
C GLU A 267 3.56 -32.87 3.91
N GLY A 268 3.60 -32.24 2.73
CA GLY A 268 3.13 -30.86 2.55
C GLY A 268 4.07 -29.84 3.18
N ARG A 269 3.71 -28.55 3.08
CA ARG A 269 4.63 -27.44 3.40
C ARG A 269 5.30 -27.51 4.77
N ARG A 270 4.52 -27.76 5.84
CA ARG A 270 4.99 -27.66 7.22
C ARG A 270 5.51 -28.99 7.75
N GLY A 271 4.79 -30.08 7.46
CA GLY A 271 5.08 -31.40 8.03
C GLY A 271 6.51 -31.87 7.78
N PHE A 272 7.04 -31.73 6.55
CA PHE A 272 8.40 -32.17 6.29
C PHE A 272 9.46 -31.27 6.95
N GLN A 273 9.19 -29.96 7.10
CA GLN A 273 10.14 -29.03 7.73
C GLN A 273 10.29 -29.34 9.23
N GLU A 274 9.15 -29.57 9.90
CA GLU A 274 9.10 -29.97 11.30
C GLU A 274 9.83 -31.31 11.49
N ALA A 275 9.54 -32.30 10.65
CA ALA A 275 10.20 -33.61 10.71
C ALA A 275 11.73 -33.53 10.50
N ILE A 276 12.20 -32.72 9.54
CA ILE A 276 13.65 -32.52 9.32
C ILE A 276 14.29 -31.86 10.54
N LYS A 277 13.65 -30.82 11.11
CA LYS A 277 14.18 -30.12 12.29
C LYS A 277 14.25 -31.04 13.51
N GLU A 278 13.20 -31.83 13.76
CA GLU A 278 13.21 -32.79 14.87
C GLU A 278 14.23 -33.92 14.67
N PHE A 279 14.50 -34.28 13.42
CA PHE A 279 15.56 -35.23 13.07
C PHE A 279 16.95 -34.65 13.28
N GLU A 280 17.17 -33.38 12.90
CA GLU A 280 18.41 -32.64 13.15
C GLU A 280 18.70 -32.46 14.65
N ASP A 281 17.66 -32.17 15.44
CA ASP A 281 17.72 -32.06 16.90
C ASP A 281 18.01 -33.41 17.61
N GLY A 282 18.14 -34.52 16.87
CA GLY A 282 18.39 -35.86 17.41
C GLY A 282 17.17 -36.56 18.01
N LYS A 283 15.99 -35.94 17.99
CA LYS A 283 14.75 -36.52 18.55
C LYS A 283 14.25 -37.71 17.71
N LEU A 284 14.51 -37.68 16.41
CA LEU A 284 14.09 -38.71 15.45
C LEU A 284 15.24 -39.51 14.83
N GLN A 285 16.46 -39.42 15.38
CA GLN A 285 17.68 -39.95 14.76
C GLN A 285 17.68 -41.48 14.50
N ASN A 286 16.84 -42.24 15.22
CA ASN A 286 16.69 -43.70 15.03
C ASN A 286 15.50 -44.07 14.12
N HIS A 287 14.77 -43.09 13.60
CA HIS A 287 13.61 -43.29 12.72
C HIS A 287 13.98 -42.99 11.27
N HIS A 288 13.35 -43.70 10.34
CA HIS A 288 13.43 -43.38 8.94
C HIS A 288 12.34 -42.38 8.57
N LEU A 289 12.66 -41.41 7.71
CA LEU A 289 11.72 -40.39 7.28
C LEU A 289 11.32 -40.62 5.82
N GLU A 290 10.03 -40.79 5.56
CA GLU A 290 9.43 -40.67 4.22
C GLU A 290 8.86 -39.26 4.09
N LEU A 291 9.52 -38.40 3.31
CA LEU A 291 9.19 -36.98 3.24
C LEU A 291 8.70 -36.59 1.85
N LEU A 292 7.56 -35.93 1.78
CA LEU A 292 7.02 -35.37 0.54
C LEU A 292 6.76 -33.88 0.67
N CYS A 293 7.29 -33.07 -0.26
CA CYS A 293 7.01 -31.64 -0.26
C CYS A 293 5.54 -31.31 -0.58
N CYS A 294 4.85 -32.22 -1.26
CA CYS A 294 3.43 -32.16 -1.61
C CYS A 294 2.61 -33.14 -0.75
N GLU A 295 1.30 -32.96 -0.66
CA GLU A 295 0.36 -33.94 -0.08
C GLU A 295 0.18 -35.16 -0.99
N GLY A 296 1.26 -35.93 -1.17
CA GLY A 296 1.41 -36.93 -2.23
C GLY A 296 1.81 -36.31 -3.59
N CYS A 297 2.48 -37.11 -4.41
CA CYS A 297 2.80 -36.75 -5.80
C CYS A 297 1.53 -36.53 -6.65
N ILE A 298 0.39 -37.09 -6.22
CA ILE A 298 -0.95 -36.84 -6.79
C ILE A 298 -1.48 -35.40 -6.58
N MET A 299 -0.79 -34.59 -5.78
CA MET A 299 -1.05 -33.16 -5.61
C MET A 299 0.15 -32.31 -6.06
N GLY A 300 1.00 -32.86 -6.93
CA GLY A 300 2.18 -32.18 -7.44
C GLY A 300 1.85 -30.95 -8.31
N PRO A 301 2.76 -29.96 -8.41
CA PRO A 301 2.53 -28.70 -9.12
C PRO A 301 2.41 -28.82 -10.64
N GLY A 302 2.86 -29.94 -11.21
CA GLY A 302 2.74 -30.30 -12.63
C GLY A 302 1.41 -30.96 -13.00
N MET A 303 0.49 -31.11 -12.04
CA MET A 303 -0.87 -31.60 -12.25
C MET A 303 -1.87 -30.45 -12.44
N SER A 304 -3.05 -30.74 -12.97
CA SER A 304 -4.11 -29.75 -13.08
C SER A 304 -4.54 -29.22 -11.70
N ALA A 305 -4.79 -27.91 -11.61
CA ALA A 305 -5.05 -27.22 -10.33
C ALA A 305 -6.39 -27.60 -9.68
N LYS A 306 -7.37 -28.11 -10.45
CA LYS A 306 -8.75 -28.38 -9.99
C LYS A 306 -8.97 -29.75 -9.33
N GLY A 307 -7.96 -30.63 -9.31
CA GLY A 307 -8.13 -32.00 -8.80
C GLY A 307 -8.28 -32.06 -7.28
N LYS A 308 -9.22 -32.89 -6.80
CA LYS A 308 -9.44 -33.11 -5.36
C LYS A 308 -8.57 -34.25 -4.84
N ARG A 309 -7.83 -34.02 -3.75
CA ARG A 309 -6.89 -34.97 -3.13
C ARG A 309 -7.46 -36.38 -2.93
N PHE A 310 -8.61 -36.48 -2.27
CA PHE A 310 -9.20 -37.78 -1.94
C PHE A 310 -9.76 -38.52 -3.16
N GLU A 311 -10.26 -37.77 -4.15
CA GLU A 311 -10.74 -38.34 -5.40
C GLU A 311 -9.58 -38.94 -6.21
N ARG A 312 -8.49 -38.18 -6.34
CA ARG A 312 -7.23 -38.60 -6.97
C ARG A 312 -6.67 -39.89 -6.34
N ARG A 313 -6.70 -39.99 -5.01
CA ARG A 313 -6.26 -41.19 -4.29
C ARG A 313 -7.10 -42.42 -4.66
N THR A 314 -8.42 -42.25 -4.83
CA THR A 314 -9.33 -43.34 -5.23
C THR A 314 -9.00 -43.84 -6.64
N TYR A 315 -8.71 -42.95 -7.60
CA TYR A 315 -8.34 -43.38 -8.96
C TYR A 315 -7.06 -44.21 -8.99
N ILE A 316 -6.02 -43.82 -8.24
CA ILE A 316 -4.79 -44.64 -8.11
C ILE A 316 -5.13 -46.01 -7.53
N ARG A 317 -5.89 -46.05 -6.43
CA ARG A 317 -6.30 -47.32 -5.81
C ARG A 317 -7.04 -48.22 -6.78
N SER A 318 -8.02 -47.68 -7.52
CA SER A 318 -8.79 -48.43 -8.52
C SER A 318 -7.92 -48.93 -9.67
N TYR A 319 -6.96 -48.13 -10.14
CA TYR A 319 -5.99 -48.54 -11.16
C TYR A 319 -5.16 -49.72 -10.69
N VAL A 320 -4.55 -49.61 -9.51
CA VAL A 320 -3.71 -50.67 -8.93
C VAL A 320 -4.50 -51.96 -8.68
N GLN A 321 -5.71 -51.85 -8.11
CA GLN A 321 -6.57 -53.01 -7.84
C GLN A 321 -6.94 -53.80 -9.09
N ARG A 322 -7.14 -53.11 -10.22
CA ARG A 322 -7.43 -53.78 -11.51
C ARG A 322 -6.19 -54.41 -12.14
N LYS A 323 -5.02 -53.87 -11.83
CA LYS A 323 -3.74 -54.27 -12.42
C LYS A 323 -3.14 -55.51 -11.75
N ILE A 324 -3.26 -55.61 -10.42
CA ILE A 324 -2.71 -56.73 -9.66
C ILE A 324 -3.62 -57.95 -9.86
N THR A 325 -3.26 -58.78 -10.84
CA THR A 325 -3.84 -60.10 -11.08
C THR A 325 -2.77 -61.18 -10.87
N PRO A 326 -3.14 -62.45 -10.59
CA PRO A 326 -2.16 -63.52 -10.43
C PRO A 326 -1.20 -63.69 -11.62
N ASP A 327 -1.73 -63.58 -12.84
CA ASP A 327 -0.92 -63.68 -14.07
C ASP A 327 0.09 -62.52 -14.20
N GLN A 328 -0.34 -61.30 -13.88
CA GLN A 328 0.53 -60.13 -13.88
C GLN A 328 1.59 -60.20 -12.77
N GLU A 329 1.30 -60.84 -11.63
CA GLU A 329 2.29 -61.04 -10.57
C GLU A 329 3.41 -61.98 -11.01
N VAL A 330 3.08 -63.05 -11.75
CA VAL A 330 4.09 -63.96 -12.32
C VAL A 330 4.96 -63.25 -13.35
N GLU A 331 4.33 -62.47 -14.24
CA GLU A 331 5.04 -61.67 -15.26
C GLU A 331 5.96 -60.62 -14.61
N TRP A 332 5.45 -59.92 -13.59
CA TRP A 332 6.20 -58.94 -12.82
C TRP A 332 7.41 -59.56 -12.13
N ARG A 333 7.30 -60.74 -11.51
CA ARG A 333 8.44 -61.41 -10.86
C ARG A 333 9.56 -61.70 -11.85
N LYS A 334 9.22 -62.15 -13.06
CA LYS A 334 10.20 -62.39 -14.12
C LYS A 334 10.95 -61.10 -14.47
N TYR A 335 10.22 -60.01 -14.74
CA TYR A 335 10.84 -58.71 -15.01
C TYR A 335 11.68 -58.22 -13.84
N PHE A 336 11.18 -58.38 -12.62
CA PHE A 336 11.89 -57.97 -11.41
C PHE A 336 13.23 -58.69 -11.32
N ASP A 337 13.27 -60.01 -11.55
CA ASP A 337 14.50 -60.80 -11.57
C ASP A 337 15.46 -60.38 -12.69
N ASP A 338 14.96 -60.01 -13.87
CA ASP A 338 15.79 -59.57 -15.01
C ASP A 338 16.52 -58.24 -14.74
N TYR A 339 15.92 -57.35 -13.94
CA TYR A 339 16.45 -56.00 -13.67
C TYR A 339 16.86 -55.77 -12.21
N LYS A 340 16.89 -56.82 -11.39
CA LYS A 340 17.19 -56.71 -9.96
C LYS A 340 18.60 -56.19 -9.68
N ASP A 341 19.54 -56.38 -10.60
CA ASP A 341 20.95 -56.02 -10.44
C ASP A 341 21.30 -54.67 -11.08
N VAL A 342 20.29 -53.91 -11.57
CA VAL A 342 20.48 -52.53 -12.00
C VAL A 342 21.09 -51.74 -10.85
N ASN A 343 22.14 -50.95 -11.14
CA ASN A 343 22.73 -50.07 -10.14
C ASN A 343 21.70 -48.99 -9.76
N LEU A 344 21.29 -48.96 -8.49
CA LEU A 344 20.33 -47.98 -7.94
C LEU A 344 20.99 -47.02 -6.94
N THR A 345 22.31 -47.03 -6.83
CA THR A 345 23.04 -46.19 -5.88
C THR A 345 23.20 -44.77 -6.42
N GLN A 346 23.17 -43.80 -5.51
CA GLN A 346 23.50 -42.40 -5.77
C GLN A 346 24.27 -41.79 -4.60
N THR A 347 25.03 -40.73 -4.87
CA THR A 347 25.70 -39.92 -3.84
C THR A 347 25.18 -38.48 -3.86
N PHE A 348 25.20 -37.84 -2.70
CA PHE A 348 24.77 -36.46 -2.53
C PHE A 348 25.94 -35.62 -2.02
N LYS A 349 26.02 -34.37 -2.48
CA LYS A 349 26.97 -33.37 -2.00
C LYS A 349 26.22 -32.21 -1.38
N ALA A 350 26.70 -31.76 -0.22
CA ALA A 350 26.22 -30.54 0.41
C ALA A 350 26.45 -29.34 -0.52
N ASN A 351 25.50 -28.41 -0.51
CA ASN A 351 25.57 -27.17 -1.28
C ASN A 351 24.90 -26.10 -0.42
N ASP A 352 25.57 -25.65 0.64
CA ASP A 352 24.99 -24.74 1.62
C ASP A 352 24.62 -23.40 0.96
N ARG A 353 23.33 -23.05 1.04
CA ARG A 353 22.76 -21.81 0.49
C ARG A 353 22.16 -20.92 1.57
N ARG A 354 22.44 -21.22 2.85
CA ARG A 354 22.02 -20.39 3.98
C ARG A 354 22.76 -19.05 3.94
N LEU A 355 22.08 -18.00 4.38
CA LEU A 355 22.72 -16.71 4.61
C LEU A 355 23.25 -16.68 6.05
N PRO A 356 24.34 -15.96 6.32
CA PRO A 356 24.78 -15.74 7.68
C PRO A 356 23.66 -15.04 8.46
N LEU A 357 23.42 -15.50 9.69
CA LEU A 357 22.42 -14.88 10.55
C LEU A 357 22.85 -13.43 10.85
N PRO A 358 21.94 -12.45 10.66
CA PRO A 358 22.23 -11.06 11.01
C PRO A 358 22.40 -10.89 12.51
N SER A 359 23.06 -9.80 12.91
CA SER A 359 23.21 -9.47 14.33
C SER A 359 21.89 -9.05 14.96
N ASP A 360 21.70 -9.33 16.26
CA ASP A 360 20.50 -8.91 16.99
C ASP A 360 20.29 -7.39 16.90
N ASP A 361 21.36 -6.59 16.85
CA ASP A 361 21.29 -5.13 16.70
C ASP A 361 20.74 -4.68 15.34
N GLU A 362 21.07 -5.39 14.25
CA GLU A 362 20.48 -5.13 12.92
C GLU A 362 19.00 -5.45 12.89
N VAL A 363 18.64 -6.61 13.44
CA VAL A 363 17.25 -7.08 13.48
C VAL A 363 16.39 -6.16 14.36
N ASN A 364 16.89 -5.75 15.51
CA ASN A 364 16.20 -4.83 16.41
C ASN A 364 16.00 -3.44 15.79
N ARG A 365 16.97 -2.93 15.00
CA ARG A 365 16.79 -1.67 14.25
C ARG A 365 15.66 -1.77 13.23
N VAL A 366 15.56 -2.88 12.51
CA VAL A 366 14.46 -3.10 11.55
C VAL A 366 13.12 -3.24 12.27
N LEU A 367 13.06 -3.98 13.38
CA LEU A 367 11.84 -4.09 14.20
C LEU A 367 11.37 -2.71 14.69
N ALA A 368 12.30 -1.89 15.21
CA ALA A 368 12.00 -0.53 15.63
C ALA A 368 11.48 0.35 14.49
N SER A 369 12.02 0.21 13.28
CA SER A 369 11.54 0.96 12.10
C SER A 369 10.11 0.58 11.69
N MET A 370 9.64 -0.62 12.03
CA MET A 370 8.24 -1.07 11.86
C MET A 370 7.34 -0.74 13.06
N GLY A 371 7.79 0.10 14.01
CA GLY A 371 7.04 0.44 15.22
C GLY A 371 7.03 -0.65 16.29
N LYS A 372 7.95 -1.62 16.24
CA LYS A 372 8.00 -2.74 17.19
C LYS A 372 9.15 -2.56 18.18
N PHE A 373 8.82 -2.14 19.39
CA PHE A 373 9.80 -1.82 20.44
C PHE A 373 9.83 -2.87 21.56
N SER A 374 8.80 -3.71 21.63
CA SER A 374 8.65 -4.72 22.67
C SER A 374 8.06 -6.02 22.11
N PRO A 375 8.21 -7.15 22.83
CA PRO A 375 7.58 -8.41 22.43
C PRO A 375 6.06 -8.36 22.30
N ARG A 376 5.38 -7.38 22.93
CA ARG A 376 3.92 -7.20 22.80
C ARG A 376 3.53 -6.66 21.41
N ASP A 377 4.44 -5.96 20.75
CA ASP A 377 4.23 -5.39 19.41
C ASP A 377 4.44 -6.47 18.32
N HIS A 378 4.95 -7.65 18.69
CA HIS A 378 5.19 -8.77 17.80
C HIS A 378 3.89 -9.55 17.56
N LEU A 379 2.98 -8.99 16.77
CA LEU A 379 1.67 -9.60 16.47
C LEU A 379 1.75 -10.99 15.83
N ASN A 380 2.84 -11.29 15.10
CA ASN A 380 3.09 -12.58 14.43
C ASN A 380 1.89 -13.04 13.57
N CYS A 381 1.22 -12.10 12.90
CA CYS A 381 -0.04 -12.36 12.19
C CYS A 381 0.12 -13.10 10.85
N GLY A 382 1.34 -13.22 10.32
CA GLY A 382 1.60 -13.93 9.07
C GLY A 382 1.22 -13.19 7.78
N ALA A 383 0.76 -11.94 7.87
CA ALA A 383 0.27 -11.17 6.72
C ALA A 383 1.37 -10.86 5.68
N CYS A 384 2.58 -10.54 6.13
CA CYS A 384 3.75 -10.29 5.28
C CYS A 384 4.34 -11.57 4.64
N GLY A 385 3.82 -12.76 4.97
CA GLY A 385 4.34 -14.04 4.45
C GLY A 385 5.41 -14.71 5.32
N TYR A 386 5.72 -14.16 6.49
CA TYR A 386 6.62 -14.75 7.49
C TYR A 386 5.83 -15.11 8.73
N ASP A 387 6.15 -16.24 9.38
CA ASP A 387 5.33 -16.75 10.48
C ASP A 387 5.54 -15.92 11.77
N THR A 388 6.69 -15.26 11.91
CA THR A 388 6.97 -14.31 13.01
C THR A 388 7.47 -12.95 12.52
N CYS A 389 7.30 -11.92 13.36
CA CYS A 389 7.85 -10.58 13.11
C CYS A 389 9.37 -10.59 13.07
N LEU A 390 9.99 -11.48 13.85
CA LEU A 390 11.44 -11.67 13.89
C LEU A 390 11.96 -12.23 12.56
N GLU A 391 11.31 -13.27 12.02
CA GLU A 391 11.63 -13.82 10.70
C GLU A 391 11.50 -12.76 9.59
N HIS A 392 10.46 -11.93 9.66
CA HIS A 392 10.30 -10.82 8.71
C HIS A 392 11.44 -9.81 8.79
N ALA A 393 11.83 -9.42 10.01
CA ALA A 393 12.93 -8.48 10.21
C ALA A 393 14.28 -9.05 9.74
N ILE A 394 14.56 -10.32 10.04
CA ILE A 394 15.73 -11.04 9.52
C ILE A 394 15.72 -11.02 7.99
N ALA A 395 14.58 -11.34 7.36
CA ALA A 395 14.47 -11.35 5.90
C ALA A 395 14.66 -9.96 5.26
N ILE A 396 14.30 -8.87 5.95
CA ILE A 396 14.60 -7.51 5.49
C ILE A 396 16.11 -7.25 5.53
N VAL A 397 16.79 -7.62 6.62
CA VAL A 397 18.25 -7.47 6.74
C VAL A 397 18.97 -8.29 5.66
N GLU A 398 18.46 -9.49 5.35
CA GLU A 398 18.97 -10.36 4.29
C GLU A 398 18.65 -9.84 2.86
N GLY A 399 17.88 -8.76 2.71
CA GLY A 399 17.46 -8.21 1.42
C GLY A 399 16.44 -9.08 0.67
N LEU A 400 15.70 -9.93 1.37
CA LEU A 400 14.63 -10.78 0.84
C LEU A 400 13.24 -10.14 0.96
N ALA A 401 13.06 -9.23 1.92
CA ALA A 401 11.78 -8.61 2.23
C ALA A 401 11.91 -7.08 2.35
N GLU A 402 10.77 -6.40 2.34
CA GLU A 402 10.63 -4.95 2.45
C GLU A 402 9.78 -4.58 3.67
N ILE A 403 10.01 -3.40 4.25
CA ILE A 403 9.31 -2.94 5.46
C ILE A 403 7.80 -2.79 5.18
N GLU A 404 7.47 -2.34 3.97
CA GLU A 404 6.13 -2.09 3.44
C GLU A 404 5.26 -3.36 3.36
N MET A 405 5.86 -4.55 3.52
CA MET A 405 5.12 -5.80 3.62
C MET A 405 4.40 -5.95 4.97
N CYS A 406 4.79 -5.18 5.99
CA CYS A 406 4.18 -5.21 7.31
C CYS A 406 2.85 -4.45 7.32
N LEU A 407 1.74 -5.16 7.07
CA LEU A 407 0.40 -4.58 6.96
C LEU A 407 0.02 -3.60 8.10
N PRO A 408 0.24 -3.91 9.40
CA PRO A 408 -0.07 -2.96 10.48
C PRO A 408 0.70 -1.65 10.37
N TYR A 409 2.00 -1.74 10.05
CA TYR A 409 2.86 -0.58 9.85
C TYR A 409 2.39 0.27 8.66
N THR A 410 2.09 -0.35 7.52
CA THR A 410 1.59 0.36 6.33
C THR A 410 0.25 1.04 6.58
N ILE A 411 -0.63 0.45 7.40
CA ILE A 411 -1.90 1.07 7.77
C ILE A 411 -1.69 2.30 8.64
N GLU A 412 -0.75 2.24 9.59
CA GLU A 412 -0.40 3.37 10.47
C GLU A 412 0.21 4.52 9.66
N GLU A 413 1.20 4.23 8.83
CA GLU A 413 1.80 5.20 7.89
C GLU A 413 0.76 5.84 6.95
N LEU A 414 -0.23 5.06 6.50
CA LEU A 414 -1.32 5.58 5.67
C LEU A 414 -2.20 6.55 6.45
N HIS A 415 -2.54 6.25 7.71
CA HIS A 415 -3.32 7.15 8.55
C HIS A 415 -2.56 8.46 8.82
N ASP A 416 -1.27 8.38 9.13
CA ASP A 416 -0.42 9.54 9.36
C ASP A 416 -0.32 10.41 8.10
N SER A 417 -0.10 9.79 6.94
CA SER A 417 -0.09 10.48 5.64
C SER A 417 -1.42 11.17 5.33
N VAL A 418 -2.56 10.54 5.66
CA VAL A 418 -3.89 11.13 5.48
C VAL A 418 -4.10 12.32 6.42
N ASN A 419 -3.65 12.22 7.67
CA ASN A 419 -3.73 13.30 8.65
C ASN A 419 -2.88 14.50 8.22
N ASP A 420 -1.65 14.27 7.78
CA ASP A 420 -0.75 15.31 7.28
C ASP A 420 -1.32 16.01 6.04
N LEU A 421 -1.91 15.24 5.12
CA LEU A 421 -2.59 15.77 3.94
C LEU A 421 -3.80 16.64 4.34
N ALA A 422 -4.58 16.22 5.32
CA ALA A 422 -5.72 17.00 5.83
C ALA A 422 -5.27 18.35 6.41
N VAL A 423 -4.21 18.35 7.23
CA VAL A 423 -3.63 19.58 7.81
C VAL A 423 -3.10 20.51 6.71
N SER A 424 -2.42 19.96 5.70
CA SER A 424 -1.91 20.73 4.56
C SER A 424 -3.04 21.37 3.75
N ASN A 425 -4.11 20.62 3.47
CA ASN A 425 -5.29 21.12 2.78
C ASN A 425 -6.02 22.23 3.56
N GLU A 426 -6.14 22.12 4.88
CA GLU A 426 -6.74 23.17 5.70
C GLU A 426 -5.91 24.47 5.66
N LYS A 427 -4.58 24.37 5.75
CA LYS A 427 -3.67 25.51 5.60
C LYS A 427 -3.84 26.17 4.24
N LEU A 428 -3.88 25.38 3.16
CA LEU A 428 -4.07 25.88 1.80
C LEU A 428 -5.39 26.64 1.65
N ALA A 429 -6.48 26.12 2.20
CA ALA A 429 -7.79 26.76 2.16
C ALA A 429 -7.79 28.13 2.87
N LYS A 430 -7.16 28.22 4.05
CA LYS A 430 -7.01 29.50 4.79
C LYS A 430 -6.22 30.53 4.00
N VAL A 431 -5.11 30.12 3.38
CA VAL A 431 -4.28 31.01 2.55
C VAL A 431 -5.04 31.49 1.31
N GLN A 432 -5.77 30.61 0.62
CA GLN A 432 -6.60 30.97 -0.52
C GLN A 432 -7.69 31.98 -0.16
N GLN A 433 -8.36 31.81 0.99
CA GLN A 433 -9.38 32.74 1.46
C GLN A 433 -8.79 34.12 1.78
N ALA A 434 -7.63 34.16 2.43
CA ALA A 434 -6.92 35.41 2.72
C ALA A 434 -6.48 36.13 1.43
N LEU A 435 -5.98 35.39 0.44
CA LEU A 435 -5.62 35.93 -0.88
C LEU A 435 -6.83 36.54 -1.60
N LYS A 436 -7.96 35.83 -1.65
CA LYS A 436 -9.19 36.32 -2.29
C LYS A 436 -9.70 37.61 -1.63
N HIS A 437 -9.57 37.72 -0.30
CA HIS A 437 -9.93 38.95 0.41
C HIS A 437 -8.98 40.11 0.09
N SER A 438 -7.67 39.85 0.06
CA SER A 438 -6.64 40.82 -0.31
C SER A 438 -6.80 41.34 -1.74
N GLU A 439 -7.06 40.44 -2.69
CA GLU A 439 -7.30 40.77 -4.10
C GLU A 439 -8.53 41.69 -4.24
N LYS A 440 -9.63 41.37 -3.56
CA LYS A 440 -10.84 42.21 -3.56
C LYS A 440 -10.56 43.63 -3.05
N LEU A 441 -9.77 43.77 -1.99
CA LEU A 441 -9.39 45.07 -1.44
C LEU A 441 -8.49 45.87 -2.38
N ALA A 442 -7.50 45.23 -3.01
CA ALA A 442 -6.59 45.86 -3.95
C ALA A 442 -7.32 46.41 -5.19
N HIS A 443 -8.23 45.61 -5.78
CA HIS A 443 -9.07 46.04 -6.90
C HIS A 443 -9.98 47.23 -6.53
N MET A 444 -10.57 47.21 -5.34
CA MET A 444 -11.38 48.33 -4.85
C MET A 444 -10.54 49.61 -4.70
N GLY A 445 -9.31 49.50 -4.20
CA GLY A 445 -8.38 50.63 -4.08
C GLY A 445 -8.05 51.28 -5.43
N GLN A 446 -7.69 50.48 -6.44
CA GLN A 446 -7.36 51.00 -7.78
C GLN A 446 -8.55 51.70 -8.46
N LEU A 447 -9.73 51.10 -8.43
CA LEU A 447 -10.93 51.67 -9.06
C LEU A 447 -11.35 52.99 -8.40
N SER A 448 -11.26 53.05 -7.06
CA SER A 448 -11.62 54.24 -6.28
C SER A 448 -10.78 55.47 -6.64
N ALA A 449 -9.48 55.29 -6.93
CA ALA A 449 -8.60 56.39 -7.29
C ALA A 449 -8.92 56.99 -8.67
N GLY A 450 -9.26 56.14 -9.65
CA GLY A 450 -9.64 56.58 -11.01
C GLY A 450 -10.99 57.29 -11.02
N ILE A 451 -12.01 56.66 -10.43
CA ILE A 451 -13.37 57.22 -10.33
C ILE A 451 -13.35 58.59 -9.65
N ALA A 452 -12.57 58.74 -8.58
CA ALA A 452 -12.55 59.98 -7.84
C ALA A 452 -11.88 61.14 -8.60
N HIS A 453 -10.87 60.87 -9.42
CA HIS A 453 -10.29 61.89 -10.28
C HIS A 453 -11.29 62.34 -11.36
N GLU A 454 -11.98 61.39 -12.00
CA GLU A 454 -12.93 61.70 -13.07
C GLU A 454 -14.21 62.39 -12.58
N LEU A 455 -14.67 62.11 -11.35
CA LEU A 455 -15.86 62.76 -10.77
C LEU A 455 -15.56 64.12 -10.13
N ASN A 456 -14.38 64.29 -9.52
CA ASN A 456 -14.02 65.58 -8.91
C ASN A 456 -13.93 66.71 -9.95
N ASN A 457 -13.52 66.39 -11.18
CA ASN A 457 -13.37 67.36 -12.27
C ASN A 457 -14.72 68.05 -12.64
N PRO A 458 -15.78 67.34 -13.07
CA PRO A 458 -17.06 67.97 -13.40
C PRO A 458 -17.73 68.60 -12.17
N LEU A 459 -17.61 68.00 -10.98
CA LEU A 459 -18.16 68.59 -9.75
C LEU A 459 -17.49 69.92 -9.41
N GLY A 460 -16.18 70.04 -9.64
CA GLY A 460 -15.45 71.30 -9.49
C GLY A 460 -15.99 72.39 -10.42
N VAL A 461 -16.30 72.04 -11.67
CA VAL A 461 -16.89 72.97 -12.65
C VAL A 461 -18.30 73.41 -12.23
N VAL A 462 -19.14 72.46 -11.79
CA VAL A 462 -20.51 72.76 -11.30
C VAL A 462 -20.46 73.72 -10.11
N LEU A 463 -19.60 73.44 -9.12
CA LEU A 463 -19.41 74.28 -7.93
C LEU A 463 -18.90 75.68 -8.29
N MET A 464 -17.96 75.78 -9.23
CA MET A 464 -17.40 77.05 -9.68
C MET A 464 -18.49 77.94 -10.29
N TYR A 465 -19.24 77.43 -11.28
CA TYR A 465 -20.30 78.21 -11.92
C TYR A 465 -21.47 78.50 -10.97
N SER A 466 -21.85 77.54 -10.12
CA SER A 466 -22.92 77.79 -9.14
C SER A 466 -22.54 78.89 -8.15
N ASN A 467 -21.29 78.92 -7.67
CA ASN A 467 -20.85 79.94 -6.72
C ASN A 467 -20.67 81.31 -7.38
N ILE A 468 -20.15 81.38 -8.63
CA ILE A 468 -20.08 82.65 -9.38
C ILE A 468 -21.49 83.25 -9.56
N LEU A 469 -22.46 82.43 -9.97
CA LEU A 469 -23.84 82.90 -10.12
C LEU A 469 -24.47 83.30 -8.78
N LEU A 470 -24.13 82.62 -7.67
CA LEU A 470 -24.60 83.01 -6.33
C LEU A 470 -24.03 84.35 -5.87
N ASP A 471 -22.79 84.66 -6.23
CA ASP A 471 -22.13 85.94 -5.90
C ASP A 471 -22.68 87.12 -6.75
N GLU A 472 -23.17 86.85 -7.96
CA GLU A 472 -23.73 87.87 -8.87
C GLU A 472 -25.22 88.18 -8.61
N LEU A 473 -25.92 87.39 -7.80
CA LEU A 473 -27.36 87.51 -7.56
C LEU A 473 -27.71 88.32 -6.30
N ASP A 474 -28.67 89.24 -6.45
CA ASP A 474 -29.30 89.95 -5.32
C ASP A 474 -30.00 88.98 -4.36
N ASN A 475 -30.04 89.32 -3.06
CA ASN A 475 -30.56 88.44 -2.00
C ASN A 475 -32.04 88.01 -2.16
N GLU A 476 -32.83 88.75 -2.93
CA GLU A 476 -34.26 88.49 -3.15
C GLU A 476 -34.52 87.77 -4.49
N HIS A 477 -33.47 87.39 -5.23
CA HIS A 477 -33.63 86.79 -6.54
C HIS A 477 -34.20 85.36 -6.46
N PRO A 478 -35.28 85.03 -7.22
CA PRO A 478 -36.00 83.75 -7.09
C PRO A 478 -35.14 82.49 -7.28
N ILE A 479 -34.09 82.58 -8.11
CA ILE A 479 -33.23 81.43 -8.51
C ILE A 479 -32.13 81.14 -7.48
N LYS A 480 -31.90 82.06 -6.51
CA LYS A 480 -30.81 81.92 -5.54
C LYS A 480 -30.91 80.63 -4.71
N ALA A 481 -32.13 80.29 -4.25
CA ALA A 481 -32.38 79.06 -3.50
C ALA A 481 -32.08 77.78 -4.30
N ASP A 482 -32.36 77.78 -5.61
CA ASP A 482 -32.07 76.64 -6.49
C ASP A 482 -30.56 76.47 -6.70
N LEU A 483 -29.81 77.57 -6.86
CA LEU A 483 -28.35 77.56 -7.00
C LEU A 483 -27.65 77.14 -5.70
N GLU A 484 -28.15 77.56 -4.54
CA GLU A 484 -27.67 77.10 -3.23
C GLU A 484 -27.85 75.59 -3.06
N LEU A 485 -28.99 75.06 -3.53
CA LEU A 485 -29.25 73.63 -3.51
C LEU A 485 -28.28 72.87 -4.44
N ILE A 486 -28.04 73.36 -5.66
CA ILE A 486 -27.08 72.76 -6.61
C ILE A 486 -25.67 72.73 -6.02
N SER A 487 -25.19 73.87 -5.48
CA SER A 487 -23.87 73.95 -4.84
C SER A 487 -23.78 72.98 -3.66
N THR A 488 -24.81 72.94 -2.80
CA THR A 488 -24.87 72.01 -1.67
C THR A 488 -24.83 70.55 -2.10
N GLN A 489 -25.53 70.16 -3.17
CA GLN A 489 -25.51 68.78 -3.67
C GLN A 489 -24.18 68.44 -4.36
N ALA A 490 -23.58 69.37 -5.11
CA ALA A 490 -22.28 69.15 -5.74
C ALA A 490 -21.16 69.00 -4.69
N GLU A 491 -21.19 69.81 -3.63
CA GLU A 491 -20.25 69.73 -2.51
C GLU A 491 -20.43 68.41 -1.75
N ARG A 492 -21.67 67.92 -1.62
CA ARG A 492 -21.97 66.62 -1.06
C ARG A 492 -21.40 65.48 -1.90
N CYS A 493 -21.59 65.51 -3.22
CA CYS A 493 -20.99 64.53 -4.13
C CYS A 493 -19.46 64.54 -4.02
N LYS A 494 -18.85 65.72 -3.96
CA LYS A 494 -17.39 65.89 -3.81
C LYS A 494 -16.89 65.30 -2.48
N LYS A 495 -17.63 65.47 -1.38
CA LYS A 495 -17.33 64.84 -0.08
C LYS A 495 -17.41 63.30 -0.13
N ILE A 496 -18.41 62.75 -0.81
CA ILE A 496 -18.54 61.28 -1.00
C ILE A 496 -17.36 60.75 -1.80
N VAL A 497 -17.02 61.41 -2.91
CA VAL A 497 -15.91 61.03 -3.79
C VAL A 497 -14.55 61.15 -3.08
N SER A 498 -14.36 62.22 -2.30
CA SER A 498 -13.15 62.41 -1.49
C SER A 498 -13.03 61.36 -0.37
N GLY A 499 -14.15 60.94 0.21
CA GLY A 499 -14.20 59.82 1.15
C GLY A 499 -13.78 58.49 0.52
N LEU A 500 -14.21 58.23 -0.71
CA LEU A 500 -13.79 57.06 -1.50
C LEU A 500 -12.29 57.10 -1.84
N LEU A 501 -11.77 58.28 -2.17
CA LEU A 501 -10.34 58.50 -2.45
C LEU A 501 -9.47 58.30 -1.20
N ASN A 502 -9.90 58.79 -0.04
CA ASN A 502 -9.18 58.61 1.23
C ASN A 502 -9.12 57.13 1.65
N PHE A 503 -10.15 56.36 1.36
CA PHE A 503 -10.14 54.90 1.53
C PHE A 503 -9.08 54.22 0.63
N ALA A 504 -8.80 54.80 -0.55
CA ALA A 504 -7.89 54.22 -1.54
C ALA A 504 -6.43 54.73 -1.46
N ARG A 505 -6.19 55.95 -0.97
CA ARG A 505 -4.90 56.67 -1.15
C ARG A 505 -3.90 56.61 -0.01
N LYS A 506 -4.16 55.97 1.13
CA LYS A 506 -3.16 55.86 2.21
C LYS A 506 -2.84 54.41 2.54
N ASN A 507 -1.92 53.81 1.77
CA ASN A 507 -1.34 52.49 2.03
C ASN A 507 0.00 52.54 2.79
N GLN A 508 0.47 53.72 3.21
CA GLN A 508 1.70 53.88 3.99
C GLN A 508 1.38 54.50 5.34
N VAL A 509 1.69 53.76 6.40
CA VAL A 509 1.54 54.17 7.81
C VAL A 509 2.75 55.03 8.17
N ARG A 510 2.54 56.30 8.52
CA ARG A 510 3.60 57.18 9.01
C ARG A 510 3.69 57.03 10.53
N LYS A 511 4.55 56.13 10.97
CA LYS A 511 4.77 55.84 12.39
C LYS A 511 5.48 57.00 13.10
N GLU A 512 4.90 57.50 14.18
CA GLU A 512 5.51 58.45 15.10
C GLU A 512 5.17 58.10 16.56
N GLU A 513 6.02 58.53 17.51
CA GLU A 513 5.75 58.30 18.94
C GLU A 513 4.65 59.27 19.41
N ILE A 514 3.49 58.71 19.78
CA ILE A 514 2.32 59.48 20.18
C ILE A 514 1.95 59.20 21.64
N GLU A 515 1.49 60.23 22.35
CA GLU A 515 0.88 60.10 23.67
C GLU A 515 -0.61 59.72 23.52
N LEU A 516 -0.97 58.52 23.99
CA LEU A 516 -2.29 57.94 23.67
C LEU A 516 -3.44 58.65 24.39
N LYS A 517 -3.20 59.14 25.60
CA LYS A 517 -4.18 59.93 26.33
C LYS A 517 -4.51 61.21 25.55
N LYS A 518 -3.47 61.92 25.08
CA LYS A 518 -3.64 63.12 24.27
C LYS A 518 -4.40 62.83 22.98
N LEU A 519 -4.08 61.75 22.27
CA LEU A 519 -4.83 61.33 21.08
C LEU A 519 -6.32 61.08 21.39
N ALA A 520 -6.63 60.40 22.50
CA ALA A 520 -8.01 60.15 22.91
C ALA A 520 -8.75 61.46 23.24
N ASP A 521 -8.13 62.36 24.00
CA ASP A 521 -8.66 63.69 24.34
C ASP A 521 -8.92 64.53 23.07
N ASP A 522 -7.93 64.58 22.16
CA ASP A 522 -8.02 65.30 20.88
C ASP A 522 -9.13 64.72 19.97
N SER A 523 -9.37 63.40 20.03
CA SER A 523 -10.40 62.74 19.22
C SER A 523 -11.83 63.11 19.66
N ILE A 524 -12.03 63.42 20.94
CA ILE A 524 -13.33 63.88 21.47
C ILE A 524 -13.50 65.37 21.19
N SER A 525 -12.45 66.18 21.35
CA SER A 525 -12.52 67.62 21.09
C SER A 525 -12.75 67.95 19.61
N SER A 526 -12.36 67.04 18.71
CA SER A 526 -12.55 67.17 17.27
C SER A 526 -13.97 66.87 16.78
N VAL A 527 -14.88 66.41 17.63
CA VAL A 527 -16.28 66.12 17.27
C VAL A 527 -17.26 67.03 18.00
N ILE A 528 -18.37 67.39 17.33
CA ILE A 528 -19.43 68.20 17.94
C ILE A 528 -20.23 67.33 18.90
N VAL A 529 -20.10 67.60 20.20
CA VAL A 529 -20.81 66.88 21.27
C VAL A 529 -22.05 67.67 21.69
N PRO A 530 -23.28 67.12 21.54
CA PRO A 530 -24.49 67.73 22.05
C PRO A 530 -24.51 67.85 23.58
N ASN A 531 -25.15 68.89 24.14
CA ASN A 531 -25.22 69.14 25.59
C ASN A 531 -25.84 67.98 26.41
N ASN A 532 -26.59 67.08 25.77
CA ASN A 532 -27.21 65.91 26.39
C ASN A 532 -26.32 64.64 26.37
N VAL A 533 -25.08 64.72 25.85
CA VAL A 533 -24.11 63.61 25.86
C VAL A 533 -22.96 63.94 26.82
N ARG A 534 -22.71 63.05 27.79
CA ARG A 534 -21.56 63.17 28.71
C ARG A 534 -20.38 62.39 28.14
N THR A 535 -19.23 63.04 27.98
CA THR A 535 -17.99 62.44 27.51
C THR A 535 -17.01 62.19 28.64
N GLU A 536 -16.35 61.04 28.64
CA GLU A 536 -15.32 60.68 29.63
C GLU A 536 -14.15 59.97 28.94
N VAL A 537 -12.92 60.42 29.18
CA VAL A 537 -11.69 59.71 28.77
C VAL A 537 -11.08 59.08 30.00
N ILE A 538 -10.91 57.75 29.98
CA ILE A 538 -10.23 57.01 31.05
C ILE A 538 -8.94 56.44 30.48
N CYS A 539 -7.81 56.91 30.99
CA CYS A 539 -6.51 56.37 30.65
C CYS A 539 -5.89 55.76 31.91
N TYR A 540 -5.64 54.46 31.90
CA TYR A 540 -5.09 53.74 33.06
C TYR A 540 -3.61 54.07 33.32
N ASP A 541 -2.89 54.53 32.28
CA ASP A 541 -1.53 55.06 32.39
C ASP A 541 -1.42 56.40 31.61
N PRO A 542 -1.43 57.55 32.30
CA PRO A 542 -1.40 58.86 31.67
C PRO A 542 -0.18 59.14 30.79
N ASN A 543 0.95 58.45 30.99
CA ASN A 543 2.19 58.64 30.23
C ASN A 543 2.36 57.59 29.12
N LEU A 544 1.33 56.80 28.82
CA LEU A 544 1.39 55.74 27.83
C LEU A 544 1.65 56.30 26.43
N LYS A 545 2.75 55.87 25.82
CA LYS A 545 3.13 56.20 24.45
C LYS A 545 3.18 54.97 23.55
N ALA A 546 2.93 55.18 22.27
CA ALA A 546 3.05 54.14 21.25
C ALA A 546 3.52 54.70 19.92
N VAL A 547 4.10 53.83 19.10
CA VAL A 547 4.51 54.16 17.73
C VAL A 547 3.35 53.88 16.78
N LEU A 548 2.57 54.91 16.43
CA LEU A 548 1.37 54.82 15.59
C LEU A 548 1.33 56.00 14.60
N ASP A 549 0.45 55.93 13.60
CA ASP A 549 0.16 57.09 12.73
C ASP A 549 -0.93 57.95 13.36
N TYR A 550 -0.56 59.15 13.83
CA TYR A 550 -1.48 60.05 14.54
C TYR A 550 -2.70 60.43 13.68
N GLU A 551 -2.50 60.77 12.40
CA GLU A 551 -3.61 61.17 11.53
C GLU A 551 -4.58 60.02 11.28
N GLN A 552 -4.06 58.82 11.01
CA GLN A 552 -4.90 57.65 10.76
C GLN A 552 -5.65 57.21 12.03
N MET A 553 -4.99 57.21 13.19
CA MET A 553 -5.62 56.86 14.45
C MET A 553 -6.61 57.92 14.92
N MET A 554 -6.35 59.21 14.66
CA MET A 554 -7.32 60.28 14.85
C MET A 554 -8.57 60.05 14.00
N GLN A 555 -8.40 59.67 12.73
CA GLN A 555 -9.51 59.34 11.84
C GLN A 555 -10.31 58.12 12.33
N VAL A 556 -9.64 57.12 12.90
CA VAL A 556 -10.30 55.95 13.50
C VAL A 556 -11.18 56.37 14.69
N LEU A 557 -10.60 57.09 15.66
CA LEU A 557 -11.30 57.47 16.88
C LEU A 557 -12.42 58.49 16.62
N THR A 558 -12.17 59.51 15.79
CA THR A 558 -13.21 60.50 15.44
C THR A 558 -14.40 59.88 14.72
N ASN A 559 -14.18 58.90 13.83
CA ASN A 559 -15.26 58.17 13.18
C ASN A 559 -16.06 57.31 14.17
N LEU A 560 -15.40 56.64 15.11
CA LEU A 560 -16.08 55.89 16.17
C LEU A 560 -16.86 56.82 17.10
N ASN A 561 -16.25 57.91 17.57
CA ASN A 561 -16.90 58.91 18.43
C ASN A 561 -18.13 59.52 17.75
N LYS A 562 -18.03 59.87 16.46
CA LYS A 562 -19.16 60.39 15.69
C LYS A 562 -20.29 59.38 15.58
N ASN A 563 -19.98 58.11 15.27
CA ASN A 563 -20.98 57.05 15.21
C ASN A 563 -21.64 56.81 16.57
N ALA A 564 -20.87 56.87 17.66
CA ALA A 564 -21.37 56.74 19.02
C ALA A 564 -22.34 57.88 19.39
N ILE A 565 -21.98 59.15 19.09
CA ILE A 565 -22.84 60.31 19.35
C ILE A 565 -24.14 60.20 18.56
N GLU A 566 -24.08 59.82 17.29
CA GLU A 566 -25.25 59.66 16.43
C GLU A 566 -26.16 58.50 16.89
N ALA A 567 -25.62 57.49 17.57
CA ALA A 567 -26.38 56.39 18.16
C ALA A 567 -27.11 56.78 19.47
N MET A 568 -26.89 57.99 19.99
CA MET A 568 -27.47 58.51 21.24
C MET A 568 -28.37 59.75 21.03
N PRO A 569 -29.45 59.67 20.22
CA PRO A 569 -30.28 60.84 19.91
C PRO A 569 -30.97 61.46 21.15
N ASN A 570 -31.25 60.65 22.18
CA ASN A 570 -31.88 61.10 23.42
C ASN A 570 -30.86 61.50 24.51
N GLY A 571 -29.57 61.56 24.19
CA GLY A 571 -28.49 61.74 25.15
C GLY A 571 -27.98 60.42 25.73
N GLY A 572 -26.83 60.48 26.39
CA GLY A 572 -26.15 59.28 26.88
C GLY A 572 -24.73 59.54 27.38
N LYS A 573 -23.94 58.48 27.51
CA LYS A 573 -22.54 58.53 27.92
C LYS A 573 -21.65 57.96 26.83
N LEU A 574 -20.73 58.78 26.32
CA LEU A 574 -19.61 58.35 25.48
C LEU A 574 -18.37 58.22 26.36
N LYS A 575 -17.75 57.05 26.37
CA LYS A 575 -16.55 56.80 27.15
C LYS A 575 -15.46 56.22 26.27
N VAL A 576 -14.27 56.82 26.27
CA VAL A 576 -13.09 56.32 25.56
C VAL A 576 -12.09 55.83 26.60
N GLU A 577 -11.83 54.53 26.61
CA GLU A 577 -10.81 53.91 27.45
C GLU A 577 -9.53 53.66 26.67
N VAL A 578 -8.40 53.93 27.32
CA VAL A 578 -7.07 53.59 26.82
C VAL A 578 -6.39 52.69 27.84
N ALA A 579 -6.08 51.46 27.42
CA ALA A 579 -5.44 50.45 28.24
C ALA A 579 -4.24 49.82 27.53
N GLN A 580 -3.35 49.20 28.30
CA GLN A 580 -2.21 48.43 27.79
C GLN A 580 -2.22 47.02 28.40
N SER A 581 -1.82 46.03 27.62
CA SER A 581 -1.42 44.70 28.08
C SER A 581 0.08 44.50 27.82
N SER A 582 0.63 43.30 28.06
CA SER A 582 2.07 43.03 27.91
C SER A 582 2.63 43.44 26.55
N ASN A 583 1.95 43.11 25.44
CA ASN A 583 2.38 43.40 24.07
C ASN A 583 1.32 44.15 23.23
N GLU A 584 0.25 44.65 23.84
CA GLU A 584 -0.89 45.21 23.10
C GLU A 584 -1.38 46.51 23.70
N ILE A 585 -1.94 47.35 22.85
CA ILE A 585 -2.51 48.65 23.16
C ILE A 585 -3.98 48.60 22.75
N ILE A 586 -4.85 49.01 23.67
CA ILE A 586 -6.29 48.85 23.51
C ILE A 586 -6.96 50.23 23.63
N PHE A 587 -7.65 50.63 22.57
CA PHE A 587 -8.62 51.72 22.60
C PHE A 587 -10.03 51.13 22.63
N ALA A 588 -10.82 51.42 23.67
CA ALA A 588 -12.21 51.00 23.75
C ALA A 588 -13.15 52.21 23.73
N VAL A 589 -14.02 52.29 22.73
CA VAL A 589 -15.04 53.36 22.60
C VAL A 589 -16.39 52.77 22.97
N HIS A 590 -16.96 53.26 24.07
CA HIS A 590 -18.23 52.82 24.64
C HIS A 590 -19.30 53.88 24.44
N ASP A 591 -20.44 53.49 23.87
CA ASP A 591 -21.65 54.30 23.84
C ASP A 591 -22.80 53.63 24.60
N SER A 592 -23.67 54.44 25.19
CA SER A 592 -24.92 53.99 25.83
C SER A 592 -26.14 54.19 24.91
N GLY A 593 -25.93 54.06 23.60
CA GLY A 593 -26.92 54.32 22.57
C GLY A 593 -27.90 53.16 22.37
N VAL A 594 -28.51 53.14 21.18
CA VAL A 594 -29.53 52.15 20.80
C VAL A 594 -28.96 50.76 20.49
N GLY A 595 -27.63 50.63 20.35
CA GLY A 595 -26.96 49.40 19.93
C GLY A 595 -27.10 49.11 18.42
N ILE A 596 -26.45 48.02 17.99
CA ILE A 596 -26.42 47.52 16.62
C ILE A 596 -27.16 46.18 16.59
N PRO A 597 -28.21 46.01 15.76
CA PRO A 597 -28.91 44.74 15.62
C PRO A 597 -28.01 43.60 15.13
N GLU A 598 -28.21 42.38 15.62
CA GLU A 598 -27.40 41.20 15.30
C GLU A 598 -27.34 40.90 13.79
N GLU A 599 -28.45 41.10 13.07
CA GLU A 599 -28.55 40.96 11.61
C GLU A 599 -27.60 41.86 10.79
N ASN A 600 -27.06 42.91 11.41
CA ASN A 600 -26.16 43.87 10.77
C ASN A 600 -24.69 43.65 11.13
N MET A 601 -24.38 42.75 12.09
CA MET A 601 -23.02 42.52 12.59
C MET A 601 -22.06 42.04 11.49
N ASP A 602 -22.51 41.10 10.63
CA ASP A 602 -21.72 40.57 9.52
C ASP A 602 -21.46 41.61 8.40
N LYS A 603 -22.23 42.70 8.38
CA LYS A 603 -22.18 43.73 7.34
C LYS A 603 -21.41 44.98 7.76
N LEU A 604 -20.99 45.10 9.03
CA LEU A 604 -20.42 46.33 9.60
C LEU A 604 -19.22 46.90 8.82
N TYR A 605 -18.36 46.02 8.31
CA TYR A 605 -17.16 46.43 7.58
C TYR A 605 -17.35 46.39 6.05
N THR A 606 -18.58 46.14 5.58
CA THR A 606 -18.88 46.18 4.15
C THR A 606 -18.93 47.64 3.69
N PRO A 607 -18.13 48.05 2.68
CA PRO A 607 -18.16 49.41 2.16
C PRO A 607 -19.56 49.81 1.67
N PHE A 608 -19.95 51.06 1.90
CA PHE A 608 -21.26 51.65 1.58
C PHE A 608 -22.46 51.11 2.38
N PHE A 609 -22.25 50.13 3.26
CA PHE A 609 -23.30 49.70 4.18
C PHE A 609 -23.57 50.80 5.22
N THR A 610 -24.83 51.25 5.32
CA THR A 610 -25.26 52.19 6.35
C THR A 610 -26.70 51.95 6.75
N THR A 611 -26.98 52.04 8.05
CA THR A 611 -28.33 52.02 8.63
C THR A 611 -28.94 53.42 8.72
N LYS A 612 -28.20 54.46 8.32
CA LYS A 612 -28.63 55.87 8.36
C LYS A 612 -29.51 56.17 7.14
N GLY A 613 -30.55 57.01 7.32
CA GLY A 613 -31.46 57.40 6.24
C GLY A 613 -30.74 58.03 5.03
N ILE A 614 -31.36 57.96 3.85
CA ILE A 614 -30.85 58.50 2.58
C ILE A 614 -30.39 59.95 2.80
N GLY A 615 -29.10 60.24 2.66
CA GLY A 615 -28.58 61.56 3.04
C GLY A 615 -27.48 61.57 4.07
N LYS A 616 -27.64 60.74 5.11
CA LYS A 616 -27.02 60.98 6.43
C LYS A 616 -25.74 60.19 6.69
N GLY A 617 -25.34 59.30 5.80
CA GLY A 617 -24.12 58.50 5.93
C GLY A 617 -23.57 58.02 4.59
N THR A 618 -22.24 57.96 4.47
CA THR A 618 -21.57 57.44 3.28
C THR A 618 -21.37 55.92 3.32
N GLY A 619 -21.55 55.29 4.49
CA GLY A 619 -21.30 53.86 4.71
C GLY A 619 -19.82 53.45 4.60
N LEU A 620 -18.89 54.40 4.57
CA LEU A 620 -17.46 54.12 4.42
C LEU A 620 -16.67 54.15 5.75
N GLY A 621 -17.24 54.72 6.82
CA GLY A 621 -16.53 54.98 8.07
C GLY A 621 -15.96 53.72 8.74
N LEU A 622 -16.81 52.71 8.98
CA LEU A 622 -16.40 51.46 9.64
C LEU A 622 -15.47 50.60 8.76
N ALA A 623 -15.68 50.60 7.44
CA ALA A 623 -14.78 49.95 6.49
C ALA A 623 -13.38 50.62 6.48
N THR A 624 -13.33 51.95 6.63
CA THR A 624 -12.07 52.70 6.73
C THR A 624 -11.35 52.40 8.04
N ILE A 625 -12.08 52.33 9.16
CA ILE A 625 -11.53 51.92 10.46
C ILE A 625 -10.91 50.51 10.35
N TYR A 626 -11.63 49.56 9.76
CA TYR A 626 -11.12 48.20 9.56
C TYR A 626 -9.82 48.18 8.75
N GLY A 627 -9.76 48.95 7.65
CA GLY A 627 -8.55 49.09 6.84
C GLY A 627 -7.36 49.65 7.61
N ILE A 628 -7.55 50.76 8.33
CA ILE A 628 -6.50 51.41 9.13
C ILE A 628 -5.97 50.48 10.22
N VAL A 629 -6.86 49.81 10.96
CA VAL A 629 -6.47 48.86 12.02
C VAL A 629 -5.66 47.70 11.43
N LYS A 630 -6.04 47.18 10.25
CA LYS A 630 -5.28 46.12 9.58
C LYS A 630 -3.92 46.57 9.07
N MET A 631 -3.78 47.80 8.58
CA MET A 631 -2.48 48.37 8.21
C MET A 631 -1.54 48.52 9.40
N HIS A 632 -2.08 48.75 10.60
CA HIS A 632 -1.33 48.75 11.86
C HIS A 632 -1.16 47.35 12.46
N LYS A 633 -1.41 46.28 11.69
CA LYS A 633 -1.35 44.87 12.14
C LYS A 633 -2.25 44.54 13.34
N GLY A 634 -3.31 45.32 13.54
CA GLY A 634 -4.23 45.19 14.66
C GLY A 634 -5.49 44.34 14.39
N LYS A 635 -6.31 44.28 15.44
CA LYS A 635 -7.64 43.65 15.45
C LYS A 635 -8.68 44.66 15.93
N ILE A 636 -9.89 44.58 15.38
CA ILE A 636 -11.06 45.31 15.87
C ILE A 636 -12.11 44.30 16.31
N GLU A 637 -12.68 44.54 17.49
CA GLU A 637 -13.77 43.76 18.07
C GLU A 637 -14.94 44.69 18.38
N VAL A 638 -16.16 44.17 18.26
CA VAL A 638 -17.38 44.91 18.50
C VAL A 638 -18.31 44.07 19.35
N ASP A 639 -18.84 44.68 20.41
CA ASP A 639 -19.83 44.11 21.32
C ASP A 639 -20.99 45.09 21.43
N SER A 640 -22.21 44.67 21.10
CA SER A 640 -23.36 45.55 21.02
C SER A 640 -24.62 44.85 21.51
N ASN A 641 -25.46 45.59 22.22
CA ASN A 641 -26.74 45.09 22.72
C ASN A 641 -27.88 46.06 22.38
N THR A 642 -28.89 45.55 21.67
CA THR A 642 -30.14 46.26 21.37
C THR A 642 -31.30 45.85 22.30
N ASP A 643 -31.13 44.77 23.06
CA ASP A 643 -32.18 44.17 23.88
C ASP A 643 -32.08 44.61 25.35
N LYS A 644 -33.03 45.45 25.77
CA LYS A 644 -33.11 45.94 27.16
C LYS A 644 -33.33 44.83 28.19
N SER A 645 -33.81 43.65 27.79
CA SER A 645 -34.00 42.51 28.68
C SER A 645 -32.70 41.77 29.00
N LYS A 646 -31.70 41.87 28.13
CA LYS A 646 -30.39 41.19 28.26
C LYS A 646 -29.32 42.06 28.93
N GLY A 647 -29.57 43.35 29.13
CA GLY A 647 -28.64 44.29 29.76
C GLY A 647 -28.83 45.73 29.26
N PRO A 648 -27.93 46.65 29.65
CA PRO A 648 -27.93 48.01 29.11
C PRO A 648 -27.73 48.01 27.59
N THR A 649 -28.42 48.89 26.88
CA THR A 649 -28.23 49.07 25.43
C THR A 649 -27.02 49.94 25.14
N GLY A 650 -26.31 49.63 24.05
CA GLY A 650 -25.09 50.36 23.67
C GLY A 650 -24.14 49.52 22.83
N THR A 651 -23.05 50.14 22.39
CA THR A 651 -21.98 49.45 21.65
C THR A 651 -20.61 49.76 22.25
N THR A 652 -19.73 48.76 22.22
CA THR A 652 -18.32 48.89 22.55
C THR A 652 -17.50 48.42 21.36
N PHE A 653 -16.72 49.33 20.78
CA PHE A 653 -15.68 48.99 19.82
C PHE A 653 -14.34 48.93 20.53
N ARG A 654 -13.61 47.81 20.41
CA ARG A 654 -12.25 47.62 20.93
C ARG A 654 -11.27 47.53 19.77
N ILE A 655 -10.28 48.40 19.76
CA ILE A 655 -9.19 48.41 18.79
C ILE A 655 -7.93 47.96 19.52
N ILE A 656 -7.40 46.82 19.09
CA ILE A 656 -6.26 46.13 19.68
C ILE A 656 -5.09 46.24 18.70
N LEU A 657 -4.03 46.93 19.10
CA LEU A 657 -2.85 47.19 18.28
C LEU A 657 -1.62 46.55 18.94
N PRO A 658 -0.68 45.97 18.20
CA PRO A 658 0.58 45.51 18.76
C PRO A 658 1.39 46.70 19.28
N LYS A 659 1.99 46.56 20.45
CA LYS A 659 2.97 47.50 21.00
C LYS A 659 4.30 47.23 20.29
N ASP A 660 4.57 47.96 19.21
CA ASP A 660 5.87 47.88 18.53
C ASP A 660 6.95 48.49 19.44
N ASP A 661 7.89 47.67 19.91
CA ASP A 661 9.12 48.14 20.57
C ASP A 661 10.05 48.76 19.52
N TYR A 662 10.71 49.87 19.86
CA TYR A 662 11.59 50.66 18.97
C TYR A 662 12.92 49.95 18.61
N ASN A 663 12.99 48.63 18.61
CA ASN A 663 14.19 47.86 18.26
C ASN A 663 13.88 46.74 17.27
N ALA A 664 13.78 47.10 15.99
CA ALA A 664 14.09 46.23 14.86
C ALA A 664 14.70 47.07 13.73
#